data_AF-A0A1F5GI74-F1
#
_entry.id   AF-A0A1F5GI74-F1
#
_cell.length_a   1.000
_cell.length_b   1.000
_cell.length_c   1.000
_cell.angle_alpha   90.00
_cell.angle_beta   90.00
_cell.angle_gamma   90.00
#
_symmetry.space_group_name_H-M   'P 1'
#
loop_
_entity.id
_entity.type
_entity.pdbx_description
1 polymer ?
#
loop_
_entity_poly.entity_id
_entity_poly.type
_entity_poly.pdbx_seq_one_letter_code
_entity_poly.pdbx_strand_id
1 'polypeptide(L)'
;MSDQVSIDKNKQKNIKAETSILKKISDKAVAVFLLAVSLSFHLAAIGLLAKFLEPIASWYLTKSPIRGIDTYLSAVYVNYIIKWQEWLRPEAWKYIWFGGYPFSLDYPSYYFLAMVPFVKSLGLIPGVMHFAVLGLVVFAVFSYFFYHELCKNRSLALVLAVATILSANLYRSLVWAGGIPFWTSQAFYPLVGFLIVKAINNRSWRWLFLAAVATGLGIMGHPQGFLNVILPFCLLVLIFYSGQAALEFKSRLAYLFGFLGLSFLVGLPGILLNFLPAIFRGFIQIFATFGSRFGKAQGISAVPSSDDTTGLAIIKFSRDQFNYVFSDTQLVIWYILAIGAIVWLVFLVVEQNRRRSFFNVFPFVLFLLYQIAVVFLFSRGVDFLIGGWYKAFWPIPVAAAACATVLFGGALGTFERFNQIKLFKFAKWPVLIALNAAILIYGYVSFPPVAVKNLIGRINDLSSPSSPYPDVLNVAVSDREREDLAGKLLPDFIDGNDKNKRLYAVDATVNLGWPTMFEMPLARGYVDPPIGTLERWGLFWLDSVMGPSGKGQESSLVLDWNTPEKVVSENIKFLLDWNAVYYFLGNYASDNPNILAKNAIADHLIDTNAQIKVKGSLKRYDTPDDPGGEKFYWDRYKIMNYYKVREELVSPILSANNATPILLIGDSSAYDTTYRYLGMRNLNSQKIIVATRSKYIDDYSANELAKFDLVVLYRYDYHRGSRAWKLIGEYLKGGGKVYIDTGPDVKESASGNLPEYFPFAKTVRDDIGSGWNAQVGDETVAKGVDFAKFSPLLFDGGVWNVSHPENDADIYTGTRVILKNNGKVVAASVDVQSGKLIWTGFNLPYHVIRDYNEDEANFLTNILSSLTDLSEKKVGDASYKWFSPEKREVQTNGARAVLFKEEAFPNWLAKSENGQKLQVYKAGPTSPGYIYVPFSGDLKPQQVTFYFKNELKWWIYHLVSAATLVFLLDKILTNGFFLVKPSSKILLLILKPTARWWQREEEA
;
A
#
# COMPACT_ATOMS: atom_id res chain seq x y z
N MET A 1 70.02 38.40 -52.06
CA MET A 1 70.07 38.26 -50.58
C MET A 1 68.67 38.36 -49.93
N SER A 2 67.57 38.00 -50.62
CA SER A 2 66.19 38.03 -50.05
C SER A 2 65.55 36.65 -49.84
N ASP A 3 66.12 35.56 -50.35
CA ASP A 3 65.48 34.23 -50.28
C ASP A 3 65.87 33.39 -49.05
N GLN A 4 66.98 33.72 -48.36
CA GLN A 4 67.37 33.01 -47.13
C GLN A 4 66.58 33.47 -45.88
N VAL A 5 65.95 34.65 -45.89
CA VAL A 5 65.22 35.19 -44.72
C VAL A 5 63.76 34.68 -44.66
N SER A 6 63.17 34.25 -45.79
CA SER A 6 61.79 33.73 -45.81
C SER A 6 61.70 32.24 -45.43
N ILE A 7 62.72 31.46 -45.77
CA ILE A 7 62.80 30.03 -45.46
C ILE A 7 62.96 29.80 -43.94
N ASP A 8 63.71 30.67 -43.25
CA ASP A 8 63.96 30.53 -41.81
C ASP A 8 62.74 30.91 -40.94
N LYS A 9 61.92 31.87 -41.40
CA LYS A 9 60.65 32.24 -40.74
C LYS A 9 59.58 31.15 -40.87
N ASN A 10 59.47 30.48 -42.02
CA ASN A 10 58.53 29.36 -42.18
C ASN A 10 58.98 28.12 -41.40
N LYS A 11 60.29 27.86 -41.30
CA LYS A 11 60.85 26.77 -40.47
C LYS A 11 60.62 27.03 -38.98
N GLN A 12 60.85 28.26 -38.48
CA GLN A 12 60.52 28.63 -37.08
C GLN A 12 59.02 28.61 -36.76
N LYS A 13 58.16 28.96 -37.73
CA LYS A 13 56.69 28.92 -37.55
C LYS A 13 56.16 27.48 -37.51
N ASN A 14 56.70 26.58 -38.34
CA ASN A 14 56.39 25.15 -38.30
C ASN A 14 56.92 24.50 -37.01
N ILE A 15 58.14 24.82 -36.56
CA ILE A 15 58.68 24.33 -35.28
C ILE A 15 57.84 24.81 -34.09
N LYS A 16 57.35 26.06 -34.09
CA LYS A 16 56.43 26.58 -33.06
C LYS A 16 55.04 25.93 -33.11
N ALA A 17 54.54 25.59 -34.29
CA ALA A 17 53.26 24.89 -34.45
C ALA A 17 53.37 23.43 -34.00
N GLU A 18 54.44 22.72 -34.37
CA GLU A 18 54.74 21.35 -33.93
C GLU A 18 55.00 21.28 -32.42
N THR A 19 55.77 22.20 -31.84
CA THR A 19 55.94 22.26 -30.36
C THR A 19 54.65 22.61 -29.63
N SER A 20 53.76 23.42 -30.22
CA SER A 20 52.42 23.69 -29.68
C SER A 20 51.50 22.46 -29.74
N ILE A 21 51.57 21.67 -30.81
CA ILE A 21 50.82 20.41 -30.97
C ILE A 21 51.38 19.34 -30.01
N LEU A 22 52.70 19.16 -29.95
CA LEU A 22 53.37 18.25 -29.02
C LEU A 22 53.11 18.62 -27.56
N LYS A 23 53.08 19.91 -27.22
CA LYS A 23 52.69 20.40 -25.90
C LYS A 23 51.22 20.09 -25.59
N LYS A 24 50.28 20.29 -26.53
CA LYS A 24 48.88 19.90 -26.36
C LYS A 24 48.69 18.38 -26.22
N ILE A 25 49.46 17.58 -26.94
CA ILE A 25 49.45 16.11 -26.83
C ILE A 25 50.02 15.69 -25.48
N SER A 26 51.15 16.27 -25.06
CA SER A 26 51.76 16.06 -23.75
C SER A 26 50.82 16.46 -22.61
N ASP A 27 50.20 17.64 -22.68
CA ASP A 27 49.26 18.12 -21.66
C ASP A 27 48.02 17.22 -21.57
N LYS A 28 47.52 16.72 -22.71
CA LYS A 28 46.45 15.71 -22.74
C LYS A 28 46.91 14.38 -22.15
N ALA A 29 48.10 13.89 -22.50
CA ALA A 29 48.66 12.65 -21.97
C ALA A 29 48.86 12.71 -20.46
N VAL A 30 49.39 13.84 -19.95
CA VAL A 30 49.52 14.12 -18.52
C VAL A 30 48.14 14.19 -17.84
N ALA A 31 47.16 14.85 -18.46
CA ALA A 31 45.80 14.91 -17.91
C ALA A 31 45.14 13.52 -17.86
N VAL A 32 45.32 12.69 -18.90
CA VAL A 32 44.84 11.30 -18.94
C VAL A 32 45.54 10.46 -17.88
N PHE A 33 46.86 10.60 -17.72
CA PHE A 33 47.63 9.92 -16.69
C PHE A 33 47.16 10.30 -15.27
N LEU A 34 47.00 11.59 -14.99
CA LEU A 34 46.50 12.08 -13.70
C LEU A 34 45.06 11.63 -13.43
N LEU A 35 44.22 11.54 -14.46
CA LEU A 35 42.89 10.97 -14.36
C LEU A 35 42.93 9.47 -14.02
N ALA A 36 43.81 8.71 -14.68
CA ALA A 36 43.99 7.28 -14.41
C ALA A 36 44.48 7.03 -12.98
N VAL A 37 45.46 7.81 -12.50
CA VAL A 37 45.94 7.77 -11.11
C VAL A 37 44.83 8.18 -10.13
N SER A 38 44.04 9.20 -10.45
CA SER A 38 42.88 9.57 -9.62
C SER A 38 41.87 8.43 -9.53
N LEU A 39 41.57 7.77 -10.64
CA LEU A 39 40.63 6.66 -10.71
C LEU A 39 41.12 5.46 -9.90
N SER A 40 42.41 5.12 -9.97
CA SER A 40 42.96 4.00 -9.19
C SER A 40 42.82 4.22 -7.68
N PHE A 41 42.95 5.45 -7.18
CA PHE A 41 42.68 5.74 -5.77
C PHE A 41 41.21 5.58 -5.38
N HIS A 42 40.26 5.94 -6.26
CA HIS A 42 38.84 5.68 -6.00
C HIS A 42 38.54 4.19 -6.01
N LEU A 43 39.11 3.42 -6.94
CA LEU A 43 38.97 1.97 -6.98
C LEU A 43 39.57 1.31 -5.72
N ALA A 44 40.72 1.77 -5.25
CA ALA A 44 41.32 1.30 -4.01
C ALA A 44 40.42 1.60 -2.78
N ALA A 45 39.84 2.79 -2.70
CA ALA A 45 38.89 3.15 -1.65
C ALA A 45 37.64 2.27 -1.67
N ILE A 46 37.09 1.99 -2.86
CA ILE A 46 35.95 1.09 -3.04
C ILE A 46 36.32 -0.35 -2.65
N GLY A 47 37.52 -0.83 -3.01
CA GLY A 47 38.02 -2.14 -2.60
C GLY A 47 38.15 -2.27 -1.08
N LEU A 48 38.61 -1.20 -0.41
CA LEU A 48 38.64 -1.15 1.06
C LEU A 48 37.23 -1.15 1.67
N LEU A 49 36.28 -0.40 1.11
CA LEU A 49 34.87 -0.45 1.54
C LEU A 49 34.29 -1.86 1.38
N ALA A 50 34.57 -2.54 0.27
CA ALA A 50 34.12 -3.90 0.02
C ALA A 50 34.60 -4.87 1.12
N LYS A 51 35.83 -4.71 1.61
CA LYS A 51 36.37 -5.52 2.72
C LYS A 51 35.59 -5.35 4.04
N PHE A 52 35.05 -4.17 4.32
CA PHE A 52 34.19 -3.95 5.49
C PHE A 52 32.76 -4.46 5.27
N LEU A 53 32.27 -4.39 4.02
CA LEU A 53 30.91 -4.82 3.66
C LEU A 53 30.77 -6.34 3.59
N GLU A 54 31.78 -7.04 3.08
CA GLU A 54 31.78 -8.50 2.89
C GLU A 54 31.31 -9.29 4.13
N PRO A 55 31.89 -9.11 5.34
CA PRO A 55 31.43 -9.82 6.53
C PRO A 55 30.00 -9.46 6.96
N ILE A 56 29.54 -8.23 6.71
CA ILE A 56 28.18 -7.78 7.04
C ILE A 56 27.18 -8.43 6.07
N ALA A 57 27.49 -8.40 4.77
CA ALA A 57 26.70 -9.02 3.72
C ALA A 57 26.64 -10.54 3.89
N SER A 58 27.79 -11.17 4.13
CA SER A 58 27.89 -12.61 4.39
C SER A 58 27.05 -13.01 5.61
N TRP A 59 27.15 -12.27 6.72
CA TRP A 59 26.29 -12.48 7.88
C TRP A 59 24.83 -12.41 7.51
N TYR A 60 24.38 -11.35 6.84
CA TYR A 60 22.97 -11.19 6.48
C TYR A 60 22.46 -12.31 5.57
N LEU A 61 23.24 -12.67 4.53
CA LEU A 61 22.89 -13.70 3.55
C LEU A 61 22.86 -15.13 4.13
N THR A 62 23.67 -15.40 5.15
CA THR A 62 23.78 -16.73 5.78
C THR A 62 23.05 -16.83 7.11
N LYS A 63 22.47 -15.72 7.59
CA LYS A 63 21.77 -15.70 8.87
C LYS A 63 20.54 -16.59 8.82
N SER A 64 20.53 -17.55 9.73
CA SER A 64 19.39 -18.42 10.00
C SER A 64 19.00 -18.33 11.48
N PRO A 65 17.71 -18.16 11.82
CA PRO A 65 16.59 -17.88 10.91
C PRO A 65 16.71 -16.53 10.20
N ILE A 66 16.05 -16.35 9.05
CA ILE A 66 16.03 -15.09 8.29
C ILE A 66 15.58 -13.93 9.19
N ARG A 67 16.19 -12.76 8.99
CA ARG A 67 15.86 -11.52 9.72
C ARG A 67 14.96 -10.57 8.93
N GLY A 68 14.22 -9.75 9.66
CA GLY A 68 13.25 -8.77 9.16
C GLY A 68 11.83 -9.33 9.08
N ILE A 69 10.92 -8.79 9.91
CA ILE A 69 9.51 -9.19 10.04
C ILE A 69 8.83 -9.39 8.67
N ASP A 70 9.03 -8.45 7.75
CA ASP A 70 8.40 -8.35 6.42
C ASP A 70 9.28 -8.86 5.27
N THR A 71 10.41 -9.53 5.52
CA THR A 71 11.27 -10.03 4.43
C THR A 71 10.49 -10.93 3.47
N TYR A 72 9.61 -11.77 4.02
CA TYR A 72 8.69 -12.63 3.25
C TYR A 72 7.63 -11.87 2.45
N LEU A 73 7.28 -10.64 2.83
CA LEU A 73 6.35 -9.83 2.05
C LEU A 73 6.91 -9.55 0.65
N SER A 74 8.21 -9.25 0.56
CA SER A 74 8.87 -9.06 -0.74
C SER A 74 8.87 -10.35 -1.55
N ALA A 75 9.08 -11.50 -0.90
CA ALA A 75 9.01 -12.80 -1.56
C ALA A 75 7.61 -13.10 -2.12
N VAL A 76 6.53 -12.79 -1.40
CA VAL A 76 5.14 -12.94 -1.88
C VAL A 76 4.93 -12.16 -3.18
N TYR A 77 5.29 -10.88 -3.19
CA TYR A 77 5.10 -10.03 -4.36
C TYR A 77 5.95 -10.46 -5.55
N VAL A 78 7.22 -10.81 -5.33
CA VAL A 78 8.11 -11.24 -6.41
C VAL A 78 7.69 -12.60 -6.96
N ASN A 79 7.25 -13.54 -6.11
CA ASN A 79 6.69 -14.83 -6.53
C ASN A 79 5.47 -14.63 -7.43
N TYR A 80 4.57 -13.72 -7.04
CA TYR A 80 3.40 -13.36 -7.84
C TYR A 80 3.81 -12.78 -9.21
N ILE A 81 4.76 -11.84 -9.25
CA ILE A 81 5.27 -11.24 -10.49
C ILE A 81 5.89 -12.30 -11.39
N ILE A 82 6.76 -13.18 -10.89
CA ILE A 82 7.46 -14.17 -11.73
C ILE A 82 6.48 -15.15 -12.38
N LYS A 83 5.42 -15.52 -11.66
CA LYS A 83 4.41 -16.44 -12.18
C LYS A 83 3.48 -15.79 -13.21
N TRP A 84 3.15 -14.51 -13.05
CA TRP A 84 2.02 -13.90 -13.78
C TRP A 84 2.34 -12.59 -14.50
N GLN A 85 3.55 -12.05 -14.36
CA GLN A 85 4.00 -10.82 -15.00
C GLN A 85 5.37 -11.01 -15.65
N GLU A 86 5.38 -11.08 -16.98
CA GLU A 86 6.65 -11.08 -17.75
C GLU A 86 7.28 -9.67 -17.82
N TRP A 87 6.45 -8.62 -17.71
CA TRP A 87 6.84 -7.21 -17.68
C TRP A 87 5.91 -6.42 -16.74
N LEU A 88 6.24 -5.15 -16.47
CA LEU A 88 5.38 -4.23 -15.73
C LEU A 88 4.05 -4.04 -16.47
N ARG A 89 3.05 -4.81 -16.06
CA ARG A 89 1.68 -4.77 -16.57
C ARG A 89 0.80 -4.11 -15.52
N PRO A 90 0.48 -2.81 -15.69
CA PRO A 90 -0.44 -2.13 -14.78
C PRO A 90 -1.76 -2.89 -14.65
N GLU A 91 -2.19 -3.60 -15.70
CA GLU A 91 -3.39 -4.44 -15.81
C GLU A 91 -3.38 -5.76 -15.07
N ALA A 92 -2.37 -6.08 -14.27
CA ALA A 92 -2.41 -7.34 -13.55
C ALA A 92 -3.42 -7.33 -12.39
N TRP A 93 -3.99 -8.50 -12.14
CA TRP A 93 -5.00 -8.72 -11.11
C TRP A 93 -4.46 -9.61 -9.99
N LYS A 94 -4.26 -9.06 -8.78
CA LYS A 94 -3.71 -9.84 -7.67
C LYS A 94 -4.82 -10.65 -7.00
N TYR A 95 -4.91 -11.95 -7.27
CA TYR A 95 -5.96 -12.83 -6.76
C TYR A 95 -5.71 -13.45 -5.37
N ILE A 96 -4.48 -13.37 -4.83
CA ILE A 96 -4.02 -14.20 -3.72
C ILE A 96 -4.69 -13.91 -2.35
N TRP A 97 -5.27 -12.72 -2.15
CA TRP A 97 -5.85 -12.28 -0.86
C TRP A 97 -7.18 -11.55 -1.07
N PHE A 98 -8.09 -11.63 -0.09
CA PHE A 98 -9.30 -10.80 0.03
C PHE A 98 -10.25 -10.83 -1.19
N GLY A 99 -10.27 -11.90 -1.98
CA GLY A 99 -11.02 -11.91 -3.24
C GLY A 99 -10.35 -11.17 -4.39
N GLY A 100 -9.17 -10.61 -4.16
CA GLY A 100 -8.30 -10.01 -5.14
C GLY A 100 -8.61 -8.57 -5.49
N TYR A 101 -7.61 -7.87 -5.99
CA TYR A 101 -7.71 -6.47 -6.37
C TYR A 101 -6.64 -6.10 -7.42
N PRO A 102 -6.77 -4.95 -8.11
CA PRO A 102 -5.81 -4.55 -9.14
C PRO A 102 -4.39 -4.40 -8.57
N PHE A 103 -3.41 -5.08 -9.16
CA PHE A 103 -2.01 -5.06 -8.70
C PHE A 103 -1.39 -3.66 -8.80
N SER A 104 -1.89 -2.79 -9.68
CA SER A 104 -1.46 -1.39 -9.76
C SER A 104 -1.68 -0.64 -8.46
N LEU A 105 -2.62 -1.08 -7.61
CA LEU A 105 -2.88 -0.48 -6.30
C LEU A 105 -1.86 -0.91 -5.23
N ASP A 106 -1.06 -1.94 -5.51
CA ASP A 106 0.03 -2.35 -4.64
C ASP A 106 1.27 -1.47 -4.82
N TYR A 107 1.89 -1.19 -3.69
CA TYR A 107 3.05 -0.34 -3.56
C TYR A 107 4.11 -1.07 -2.71
N PRO A 108 5.41 -1.10 -3.07
CA PRO A 108 6.09 -0.51 -4.24
C PRO A 108 6.40 -1.52 -5.36
N SER A 109 5.46 -1.71 -6.29
CA SER A 109 5.53 -2.71 -7.38
C SER A 109 6.83 -2.71 -8.21
N TYR A 110 7.44 -1.55 -8.43
CA TYR A 110 8.68 -1.42 -9.20
C TYR A 110 9.90 -2.09 -8.57
N TYR A 111 10.00 -2.06 -7.24
CA TYR A 111 11.15 -2.66 -6.56
C TYR A 111 11.01 -4.18 -6.53
N PHE A 112 9.79 -4.70 -6.42
CA PHE A 112 9.54 -6.12 -6.61
C PHE A 112 9.92 -6.58 -8.03
N LEU A 113 9.61 -5.78 -9.06
CA LEU A 113 10.09 -6.08 -10.42
C LEU A 113 11.63 -6.06 -10.52
N ALA A 114 12.30 -5.11 -9.86
CA ALA A 114 13.76 -5.03 -9.83
C ALA A 114 14.44 -6.22 -9.13
N MET A 115 13.72 -6.94 -8.26
CA MET A 115 14.20 -8.17 -7.60
C MET A 115 14.13 -9.40 -8.52
N VAL A 116 13.29 -9.40 -9.58
CA VAL A 116 13.05 -10.56 -10.44
C VAL A 116 14.34 -11.20 -11.00
N PRO A 117 15.33 -10.45 -11.53
CA PRO A 117 16.57 -11.05 -12.04
C PRO A 117 17.38 -11.79 -10.96
N PHE A 118 17.36 -11.30 -9.73
CA PHE A 118 18.02 -11.94 -8.59
C PHE A 118 17.30 -13.23 -8.20
N VAL A 119 15.97 -13.20 -8.15
CA VAL A 119 15.19 -14.39 -7.80
C VAL A 119 15.31 -15.48 -8.86
N LYS A 120 15.24 -15.13 -10.15
CA LYS A 120 15.42 -16.10 -11.25
C LYS A 120 16.79 -16.76 -11.25
N SER A 121 17.82 -16.14 -10.68
CA SER A 121 19.19 -16.67 -10.66
C SER A 121 19.58 -17.37 -9.36
N LEU A 122 19.04 -16.94 -8.22
CA LEU A 122 19.47 -17.37 -6.89
C LEU A 122 18.38 -18.10 -6.07
N GLY A 123 17.17 -18.20 -6.59
CA GLY A 123 15.99 -18.70 -5.89
C GLY A 123 15.20 -17.62 -5.18
N LEU A 124 13.99 -17.93 -4.72
CA LEU A 124 13.02 -16.94 -4.22
C LEU A 124 13.54 -16.12 -3.04
N ILE A 125 13.94 -16.80 -1.97
CA ILE A 125 14.37 -16.13 -0.75
C ILE A 125 15.80 -15.55 -0.88
N PRO A 126 16.80 -16.31 -1.36
CA PRO A 126 18.14 -15.76 -1.51
C PRO A 126 18.18 -14.57 -2.48
N GLY A 127 17.42 -14.60 -3.58
CA GLY A 127 17.35 -13.49 -4.53
C GLY A 127 16.88 -12.18 -3.90
N VAL A 128 15.81 -12.22 -3.08
CA VAL A 128 15.32 -11.05 -2.32
C VAL A 128 16.38 -10.52 -1.36
N MET A 129 17.09 -11.41 -0.66
CA MET A 129 18.14 -11.02 0.28
C MET A 129 19.35 -10.39 -0.42
N HIS A 130 19.76 -10.91 -1.59
CA HIS A 130 20.85 -10.33 -2.39
C HIS A 130 20.50 -8.94 -2.93
N PHE A 131 19.23 -8.70 -3.31
CA PHE A 131 18.78 -7.37 -3.68
C PHE A 131 18.91 -6.36 -2.50
N ALA A 132 18.65 -6.80 -1.27
CA ALA A 132 18.88 -5.97 -0.09
C ALA A 132 20.36 -5.63 0.11
N VAL A 133 21.26 -6.59 -0.15
CA VAL A 133 22.72 -6.37 -0.11
C VAL A 133 23.18 -5.41 -1.21
N LEU A 134 22.60 -5.47 -2.41
CA LEU A 134 22.86 -4.49 -3.46
C LEU A 134 22.57 -3.06 -2.97
N GLY A 135 21.44 -2.86 -2.28
CA GLY A 135 21.11 -1.58 -1.65
C GLY A 135 22.22 -1.07 -0.72
N LEU A 136 22.78 -1.95 0.13
CA LEU A 136 23.89 -1.63 1.03
C LEU A 136 25.16 -1.21 0.28
N VAL A 137 25.52 -1.96 -0.77
CA VAL A 137 26.71 -1.66 -1.59
C VAL A 137 26.57 -0.29 -2.26
N VAL A 138 25.43 -0.03 -2.88
CA VAL A 138 25.14 1.25 -3.54
C VAL A 138 25.18 2.39 -2.52
N PHE A 139 24.56 2.21 -1.34
CA PHE A 139 24.57 3.19 -0.26
C PHE A 139 26.00 3.53 0.19
N ALA A 140 26.85 2.53 0.42
CA ALA A 140 28.21 2.73 0.90
C ALA A 140 29.08 3.48 -0.11
N VAL A 141 29.03 3.06 -1.38
CA VAL A 141 29.79 3.68 -2.48
C VAL A 141 29.39 5.15 -2.67
N PHE A 142 28.08 5.45 -2.65
CA PHE A 142 27.63 6.83 -2.82
C PHE A 142 27.81 7.69 -1.57
N SER A 143 27.82 7.13 -0.37
CA SER A 143 28.27 7.84 0.84
C SER A 143 29.71 8.33 0.69
N TYR A 144 30.61 7.46 0.22
CA TYR A 144 32.00 7.85 -0.08
C TYR A 144 32.09 8.95 -1.12
N PHE A 145 31.40 8.82 -2.26
CA PHE A 145 31.45 9.85 -3.31
C PHE A 145 30.84 11.17 -2.86
N PHE A 146 29.76 11.12 -2.07
CA PHE A 146 29.14 12.29 -1.49
C PHE A 146 30.11 13.04 -0.57
N TYR A 147 30.74 12.34 0.38
CA TYR A 147 31.72 12.95 1.28
C TYR A 147 32.95 13.46 0.51
N HIS A 148 33.44 12.70 -0.46
CA HIS A 148 34.56 13.14 -1.29
C HIS A 148 34.22 14.41 -2.08
N GLU A 149 33.00 14.53 -2.62
CA GLU A 149 32.58 15.72 -3.36
C GLU A 149 32.52 16.98 -2.47
N LEU A 150 32.19 16.81 -1.18
CA LEU A 150 32.11 17.90 -0.21
C LEU A 150 33.48 18.40 0.27
N CYS A 151 34.44 17.52 0.56
CA CYS A 151 35.75 17.91 1.12
C CYS A 151 36.95 17.80 0.16
N LYS A 152 36.78 17.11 -0.98
CA LYS A 152 37.86 16.76 -1.93
C LYS A 152 39.02 15.95 -1.36
N ASN A 153 38.89 15.45 -0.12
CA ASN A 153 39.85 14.57 0.52
C ASN A 153 39.37 13.10 0.48
N ARG A 154 40.14 12.22 -0.19
CA ARG A 154 39.75 10.80 -0.36
C ARG A 154 39.86 10.01 0.94
N SER A 155 40.86 10.30 1.77
CA SER A 155 41.12 9.60 3.03
C SER A 155 40.01 9.86 4.05
N LEU A 156 39.63 11.12 4.23
CA LEU A 156 38.55 11.51 5.13
C LEU A 156 37.20 10.93 4.66
N ALA A 157 36.93 11.02 3.36
CA ALA A 157 35.71 10.46 2.77
C ALA A 157 35.62 8.93 2.98
N LEU A 158 36.73 8.21 2.82
CA LEU A 158 36.79 6.77 3.07
C LEU A 158 36.54 6.43 4.55
N VAL A 159 37.25 7.10 5.46
CA VAL A 159 37.09 6.87 6.91
C VAL A 159 35.68 7.15 7.38
N LEU A 160 35.06 8.25 6.93
CA LEU A 160 33.67 8.57 7.26
C LEU A 160 32.67 7.62 6.60
N ALA A 161 32.91 7.17 5.37
CA ALA A 161 32.07 6.16 4.73
C ALA A 161 32.10 4.82 5.46
N VAL A 162 33.29 4.38 5.92
CA VAL A 162 33.44 3.20 6.78
C VAL A 162 32.70 3.42 8.12
N ALA A 163 32.84 4.58 8.75
CA ALA A 163 32.11 4.89 9.98
C ALA A 163 30.58 4.85 9.80
N THR A 164 30.09 5.36 8.66
CA THR A 164 28.65 5.36 8.34
C THR A 164 28.13 3.93 8.20
N ILE A 165 28.80 3.05 7.45
CA ILE A 165 28.38 1.64 7.34
C ILE A 165 28.56 0.88 8.65
N LEU A 166 29.48 1.32 9.53
CA LEU A 166 29.66 0.71 10.84
C LEU A 166 28.65 1.20 11.90
N SER A 167 27.68 2.04 11.52
CA SER A 167 26.64 2.54 12.43
C SER A 167 25.44 1.61 12.46
N ALA A 168 25.09 1.08 13.63
CA ALA A 168 24.03 0.07 13.80
C ALA A 168 22.63 0.61 13.44
N ASN A 169 22.42 1.91 13.62
CA ASN A 169 21.14 2.56 13.33
C ASN A 169 20.78 2.61 11.84
N LEU A 170 21.74 2.36 10.94
CA LEU A 170 21.49 2.16 9.52
C LEU A 170 20.60 0.94 9.28
N TYR A 171 20.90 -0.19 9.94
CA TYR A 171 20.39 -1.51 9.56
C TYR A 171 18.98 -1.83 10.07
N ARG A 172 18.41 -1.02 10.96
CA ARG A 172 17.15 -1.35 11.66
C ARG A 172 16.00 -1.66 10.71
N SER A 173 15.83 -0.90 9.63
CA SER A 173 14.76 -1.18 8.66
C SER A 173 14.92 -2.51 7.92
N LEU A 174 16.16 -2.98 7.76
CA LEU A 174 16.47 -4.27 7.15
C LEU A 174 16.23 -5.41 8.15
N VAL A 175 16.86 -5.35 9.32
CA VAL A 175 16.95 -6.50 10.22
C VAL A 175 15.82 -6.59 11.25
N TRP A 176 15.19 -5.47 11.60
CA TRP A 176 14.00 -5.46 12.47
C TRP A 176 12.73 -5.59 11.64
N ALA A 177 12.49 -4.65 10.72
CA ALA A 177 11.24 -4.62 9.96
C ALA A 177 11.23 -5.53 8.72
N GLY A 178 12.36 -5.76 8.03
CA GLY A 178 12.35 -6.51 6.77
C GLY A 178 11.74 -5.74 5.59
N GLY A 179 11.67 -4.41 5.68
CA GLY A 179 11.13 -3.55 4.62
C GLY A 179 12.13 -3.35 3.49
N ILE A 180 12.40 -4.39 2.70
CA ILE A 180 13.46 -4.40 1.67
C ILE A 180 13.34 -3.22 0.67
N PRO A 181 12.15 -2.85 0.18
CA PRO A 181 12.04 -1.69 -0.69
C PRO A 181 12.47 -0.38 -0.01
N PHE A 182 12.02 -0.13 1.22
CA PHE A 182 12.41 1.05 1.99
C PHE A 182 13.91 1.07 2.27
N TRP A 183 14.47 -0.06 2.72
CA TRP A 183 15.90 -0.23 2.96
C TRP A 183 16.73 0.14 1.72
N THR A 184 16.37 -0.43 0.58
CA THR A 184 17.09 -0.19 -0.68
C THR A 184 16.96 1.27 -1.13
N SER A 185 15.81 1.91 -0.87
CA SER A 185 15.62 3.33 -1.18
C SER A 185 16.50 4.28 -0.35
N GLN A 186 17.07 3.85 0.79
CA GLN A 186 17.99 4.68 1.58
C GLN A 186 19.25 5.08 0.82
N ALA A 187 19.71 4.23 -0.11
CA ALA A 187 20.86 4.49 -0.97
C ALA A 187 20.71 5.76 -1.82
N PHE A 188 19.48 6.20 -2.07
CA PHE A 188 19.21 7.40 -2.85
C PHE A 188 19.53 8.69 -2.11
N TYR A 189 19.59 8.71 -0.77
CA TYR A 189 19.99 9.92 -0.05
C TYR A 189 21.45 10.34 -0.35
N PRO A 190 22.48 9.52 -0.07
CA PRO A 190 23.85 9.90 -0.39
C PRO A 190 24.08 10.05 -1.92
N LEU A 191 23.39 9.26 -2.76
CA LEU A 191 23.46 9.42 -4.22
C LEU A 191 22.94 10.79 -4.68
N VAL A 192 21.74 11.18 -4.25
CA VAL A 192 21.16 12.49 -4.60
C VAL A 192 21.99 13.61 -3.99
N GLY A 193 22.48 13.44 -2.76
CA GLY A 193 23.40 14.36 -2.10
C GLY A 193 24.64 14.64 -2.96
N PHE A 194 25.31 13.59 -3.41
CA PHE A 194 26.46 13.68 -4.32
C PHE A 194 26.11 14.45 -5.61
N LEU A 195 25.00 14.08 -6.27
CA LEU A 195 24.61 14.65 -7.55
C LEU A 195 24.22 16.13 -7.45
N ILE A 196 23.48 16.52 -6.41
CA ILE A 196 23.06 17.91 -6.18
C ILE A 196 24.27 18.80 -5.90
N VAL A 197 25.18 18.38 -5.01
CA VAL A 197 26.39 19.15 -4.71
C VAL A 197 27.26 19.30 -5.95
N LYS A 198 27.40 18.22 -6.74
CA LYS A 198 28.13 18.24 -8.01
C LYS A 198 27.47 19.14 -9.05
N ALA A 199 26.14 19.22 -9.08
CA ALA A 199 25.39 20.13 -9.95
C ALA A 199 25.66 21.59 -9.61
N ILE A 200 25.68 21.94 -8.32
CA ILE A 200 25.95 23.30 -7.85
C ILE A 200 27.42 23.67 -8.10
N ASN A 201 28.37 22.80 -7.72
CA ASN A 201 29.81 23.05 -7.89
C ASN A 201 30.19 23.25 -9.36
N ASN A 202 29.60 22.47 -10.27
CA ASN A 202 29.89 22.54 -11.71
C ASN A 202 28.93 23.43 -12.50
N ARG A 203 27.92 24.03 -11.84
CA ARG A 203 26.84 24.81 -12.48
C ARG A 203 26.20 24.09 -13.67
N SER A 204 25.91 22.80 -13.50
CA SER A 204 25.54 21.92 -14.60
C SER A 204 24.20 21.22 -14.36
N TRP A 205 23.27 21.52 -15.26
CA TRP A 205 21.96 20.88 -15.33
C TRP A 205 22.05 19.37 -15.58
N ARG A 206 23.14 18.86 -16.18
CA ARG A 206 23.29 17.40 -16.41
C ARG A 206 23.30 16.62 -15.09
N TRP A 207 24.01 17.13 -14.09
CA TRP A 207 24.05 16.51 -12.76
C TRP A 207 22.72 16.67 -12.03
N LEU A 208 22.01 17.78 -12.24
CA LEU A 208 20.67 18.00 -11.70
C LEU A 208 19.65 17.03 -12.30
N PHE A 209 19.73 16.76 -13.61
CA PHE A 209 18.89 15.75 -14.27
C PHE A 209 19.16 14.35 -13.72
N LEU A 210 20.43 13.98 -13.51
CA LEU A 210 20.77 12.73 -12.84
C LEU A 210 20.21 12.67 -11.42
N ALA A 211 20.29 13.77 -10.65
CA ALA A 211 19.71 13.84 -9.32
C ALA A 211 18.19 13.66 -9.35
N ALA A 212 17.51 14.25 -10.33
CA ALA A 212 16.06 14.12 -10.51
C ALA A 212 15.66 12.68 -10.89
N VAL A 213 16.41 12.02 -11.79
CA VAL A 213 16.21 10.60 -12.12
C VAL A 213 16.39 9.73 -10.88
N ALA A 214 17.50 9.91 -10.15
CA ALA A 214 17.76 9.16 -8.92
C ALA A 214 16.63 9.37 -7.90
N THR A 215 16.21 10.61 -7.69
CA THR A 215 15.12 10.93 -6.75
C THR A 215 13.80 10.30 -7.16
N GLY A 216 13.42 10.38 -8.45
CA GLY A 216 12.21 9.75 -8.97
C GLY A 216 12.20 8.23 -8.82
N LEU A 217 13.33 7.56 -9.08
CA LEU A 217 13.49 6.12 -8.84
C LEU A 217 13.44 5.76 -7.34
N GLY A 218 13.95 6.63 -6.47
CA GLY A 218 13.81 6.50 -5.02
C GLY A 218 12.34 6.59 -4.57
N ILE A 219 11.58 7.54 -5.12
CA ILE A 219 10.15 7.72 -4.85
C ILE A 219 9.34 6.48 -5.27
N MET A 220 9.66 5.89 -6.43
CA MET A 220 9.03 4.65 -6.89
C MET A 220 9.26 3.46 -5.95
N GLY A 221 10.34 3.47 -5.16
CA GLY A 221 10.67 2.42 -4.20
C GLY A 221 10.08 2.60 -2.82
N HIS A 222 10.26 3.79 -2.22
CA HIS A 222 9.57 4.18 -1.00
C HIS A 222 9.52 5.72 -0.86
N PRO A 223 8.36 6.40 -0.97
CA PRO A 223 8.30 7.87 -0.96
C PRO A 223 8.72 8.49 0.37
N GLN A 224 8.60 7.73 1.45
CA GLN A 224 8.85 8.22 2.80
C GLN A 224 10.29 8.70 3.01
N GLY A 225 11.29 8.01 2.45
CA GLY A 225 12.68 8.46 2.50
C GLY A 225 12.89 9.76 1.73
N PHE A 226 12.14 9.97 0.64
CA PHE A 226 12.14 11.23 -0.06
C PHE A 226 11.55 12.37 0.80
N LEU A 227 10.36 12.17 1.38
CA LEU A 227 9.65 13.22 2.13
C LEU A 227 10.42 13.69 3.37
N ASN A 228 10.98 12.77 4.14
CA ASN A 228 11.59 13.10 5.44
C ASN A 228 13.09 13.41 5.37
N VAL A 229 13.75 13.06 4.26
CA VAL A 229 15.22 13.13 4.19
C VAL A 229 15.65 13.88 2.94
N ILE A 230 15.36 13.35 1.75
CA ILE A 230 15.88 13.90 0.50
C ILE A 230 15.30 15.28 0.20
N LEU A 231 13.99 15.48 0.37
CA LEU A 231 13.33 16.75 0.09
C LEU A 231 13.82 17.88 1.01
N PRO A 232 13.81 17.75 2.37
CA PRO A 232 14.34 18.78 3.25
C PRO A 232 15.83 19.05 3.01
N PHE A 233 16.63 18.00 2.75
CA PHE A 233 18.04 18.16 2.40
C PHE A 233 18.22 18.98 1.13
N CYS A 234 17.54 18.61 0.04
CA CYS A 234 17.65 19.28 -1.25
C CYS A 234 17.16 20.74 -1.17
N LEU A 235 16.11 21.02 -0.42
CA LEU A 235 15.63 22.39 -0.16
C LEU A 235 16.73 23.23 0.48
N LEU A 236 17.33 22.75 1.58
CA LEU A 236 18.39 23.47 2.28
C LEU A 236 19.63 23.68 1.39
N VAL A 237 20.08 22.64 0.69
CA VAL A 237 21.29 22.70 -0.13
C VAL A 237 21.09 23.54 -1.39
N LEU A 238 20.01 23.37 -2.15
CA LEU A 238 19.79 24.15 -3.38
C LEU A 238 19.60 25.65 -3.10
N ILE A 239 18.97 25.99 -1.96
CA ILE A 239 18.74 27.39 -1.57
C ILE A 239 20.00 28.01 -0.96
N PHE A 240 20.65 27.35 0.01
CA PHE A 240 21.68 27.99 0.82
C PHE A 240 23.13 27.64 0.44
N TYR A 241 23.40 26.44 -0.10
CA TYR A 241 24.79 26.01 -0.35
C TYR A 241 25.47 26.87 -1.41
N SER A 242 26.64 27.45 -1.07
CA SER A 242 27.34 28.39 -1.96
C SER A 242 28.32 27.73 -2.94
N GLY A 243 28.78 26.51 -2.66
CA GLY A 243 29.66 25.73 -3.52
C GLY A 243 30.99 26.41 -3.85
N GLN A 244 31.50 26.12 -5.05
CA GLN A 244 32.74 26.70 -5.59
C GLN A 244 32.58 28.16 -6.06
N ALA A 245 31.37 28.57 -6.44
CA ALA A 245 31.04 29.94 -6.79
C ALA A 245 29.53 30.16 -6.61
N ALA A 246 29.15 31.26 -5.94
CA ALA A 246 27.75 31.53 -5.62
C ALA A 246 26.88 31.58 -6.89
N LEU A 247 25.75 30.87 -6.87
CA LEU A 247 24.69 30.99 -7.86
C LEU A 247 23.76 32.15 -7.49
N GLU A 248 23.25 32.86 -8.49
CA GLU A 248 22.19 33.85 -8.32
C GLU A 248 20.92 33.20 -7.77
N PHE A 249 20.15 33.95 -6.97
CA PHE A 249 18.93 33.44 -6.35
C PHE A 249 17.90 32.92 -7.38
N LYS A 250 17.73 33.61 -8.51
CA LYS A 250 16.85 33.14 -9.61
C LYS A 250 17.28 31.78 -10.16
N SER A 251 18.59 31.57 -10.33
CA SER A 251 19.13 30.29 -10.80
C SER A 251 18.90 29.16 -9.79
N ARG A 252 18.96 29.48 -8.49
CA ARG A 252 18.67 28.52 -7.41
C ARG A 252 17.21 28.07 -7.44
N LEU A 253 16.28 29.00 -7.60
CA LEU A 253 14.87 28.68 -7.77
C LEU A 253 14.64 27.82 -9.01
N ALA A 254 15.28 28.15 -10.13
CA ALA A 254 15.18 27.32 -11.34
C ALA A 254 15.70 25.90 -11.12
N TYR A 255 16.83 25.73 -10.42
CA TYR A 255 17.36 24.41 -10.08
C TYR A 255 16.41 23.66 -9.15
N LEU A 256 15.84 24.34 -8.15
CA LEU A 256 14.90 23.73 -7.21
C LEU A 256 13.62 23.24 -7.92
N PHE A 257 12.94 24.12 -8.64
CA PHE A 257 11.68 23.76 -9.31
C PHE A 257 11.92 22.77 -10.45
N GLY A 258 13.03 22.89 -11.19
CA GLY A 258 13.42 21.93 -12.21
C GLY A 258 13.69 20.55 -11.63
N PHE A 259 14.44 20.48 -10.53
CA PHE A 259 14.69 19.22 -9.81
C PHE A 259 13.40 18.58 -9.30
N LEU A 260 12.56 19.34 -8.60
CA LEU A 260 11.30 18.81 -8.03
C LEU A 260 10.34 18.35 -9.13
N GLY A 261 10.10 19.19 -10.14
CA GLY A 261 9.20 18.86 -11.24
C GLY A 261 9.63 17.60 -11.99
N LEU A 262 10.91 17.47 -12.33
CA LEU A 262 11.43 16.29 -13.03
C LEU A 262 11.46 15.06 -12.14
N SER A 263 11.79 15.20 -10.85
CA SER A 263 11.75 14.08 -9.90
C SER A 263 10.33 13.51 -9.76
N PHE A 264 9.33 14.39 -9.70
CA PHE A 264 7.93 14.00 -9.63
C PHE A 264 7.44 13.36 -10.92
N LEU A 265 7.84 13.87 -12.09
CA LEU A 265 7.49 13.25 -13.38
C LEU A 265 8.11 11.86 -13.52
N VAL A 266 9.37 11.68 -13.13
CA VAL A 266 10.02 10.36 -13.11
C VAL A 266 9.34 9.45 -12.08
N GLY A 267 9.02 9.95 -10.87
CA GLY A 267 8.40 9.17 -9.80
C GLY A 267 6.87 9.02 -9.88
N LEU A 268 6.24 9.50 -10.95
CA LEU A 268 4.78 9.73 -11.04
C LEU A 268 3.92 8.52 -10.63
N PRO A 269 4.20 7.29 -11.10
CA PRO A 269 3.47 6.10 -10.64
C PRO A 269 3.48 5.89 -9.11
N GLY A 270 4.58 6.20 -8.42
CA GLY A 270 4.68 6.07 -6.96
C GLY A 270 3.97 7.19 -6.19
N ILE A 271 3.70 8.33 -6.83
CA ILE A 271 3.13 9.55 -6.23
C ILE A 271 1.60 9.55 -6.23
N LEU A 272 0.97 8.83 -7.15
CA LEU A 272 -0.48 8.87 -7.33
C LEU A 272 -1.21 7.74 -6.57
N LEU A 273 -0.47 6.79 -5.98
CA LEU A 273 -1.00 5.71 -5.13
C LEU A 273 -1.21 6.15 -3.66
N ASN A 274 -2.12 7.09 -3.41
CA ASN A 274 -2.44 7.66 -2.08
C ASN A 274 -1.43 8.66 -1.49
N PHE A 275 -0.37 9.05 -2.21
CA PHE A 275 0.70 9.92 -1.67
C PHE A 275 0.32 11.40 -1.54
N LEU A 276 -0.43 11.99 -2.48
CA LEU A 276 -0.90 13.39 -2.36
C LEU A 276 -1.90 13.61 -1.20
N PRO A 277 -2.98 12.81 -1.06
CA PRO A 277 -3.91 12.95 0.07
C PRO A 277 -3.27 12.69 1.43
N ALA A 278 -2.32 11.75 1.52
CA ALA A 278 -1.60 11.45 2.76
C ALA A 278 -0.68 12.60 3.20
N ILE A 279 -0.01 13.29 2.26
CA ILE A 279 0.78 14.50 2.56
C ILE A 279 -0.11 15.62 3.06
N PHE A 280 -1.22 15.89 2.39
CA PHE A 280 -2.15 16.94 2.81
C PHE A 280 -2.75 16.66 4.20
N ARG A 281 -3.20 15.42 4.45
CA ARG A 281 -3.70 15.02 5.78
C ARG A 281 -2.62 15.07 6.86
N GLY A 282 -1.42 14.58 6.57
CA GLY A 282 -0.28 14.59 7.50
C GLY A 282 0.15 16.01 7.87
N PHE A 283 0.24 16.92 6.89
CA PHE A 283 0.53 18.34 7.15
C PHE A 283 -0.54 18.99 8.03
N ILE A 284 -1.82 18.79 7.71
CA ILE A 284 -2.95 19.33 8.50
C ILE A 284 -2.93 18.77 9.92
N GLN A 285 -2.68 17.47 10.07
CA GLN A 285 -2.64 16.80 11.38
C GLN A 285 -1.51 17.32 12.27
N ILE A 286 -0.32 17.58 11.71
CA ILE A 286 0.82 18.17 12.44
C ILE A 286 0.45 19.54 13.02
N PHE A 287 -0.17 20.43 12.23
CA PHE A 287 -0.60 21.74 12.72
C PHE A 287 -1.75 21.63 13.73
N ALA A 288 -2.69 20.69 13.54
CA ALA A 288 -3.81 20.49 14.44
C ALA A 288 -3.43 19.88 15.81
N THR A 289 -2.27 19.24 15.94
CA THR A 289 -1.88 18.52 17.18
C THR A 289 -0.57 18.95 17.83
N PHE A 290 0.09 20.01 17.34
CA PHE A 290 1.39 20.47 17.86
C PHE A 290 1.38 20.82 19.36
N GLY A 291 0.24 21.26 19.91
CA GLY A 291 0.10 21.59 21.35
C GLY A 291 -0.37 20.44 22.25
N SER A 292 -1.08 19.42 21.71
CA SER A 292 -1.81 18.43 22.52
C SER A 292 -1.09 17.08 22.69
N ARG A 293 0.07 16.89 22.05
CA ARG A 293 0.82 15.62 22.04
C ARG A 293 2.06 15.59 22.91
N PHE A 294 2.54 16.74 23.42
CA PHE A 294 3.66 16.79 24.35
C PHE A 294 3.31 16.07 25.66
N GLY A 295 3.67 14.79 25.78
CA GLY A 295 3.34 13.93 26.92
C GLY A 295 2.75 12.56 26.57
N LYS A 296 2.39 12.31 25.30
CA LYS A 296 1.84 11.02 24.82
C LYS A 296 2.89 10.25 24.01
N ALA A 297 2.82 8.92 24.01
CA ALA A 297 3.54 8.09 23.05
C ALA A 297 2.67 7.79 21.81
N GLN A 298 3.30 7.39 20.70
CA GLN A 298 2.56 6.95 19.51
C GLN A 298 1.66 5.75 19.86
N GLY A 299 0.38 5.82 19.51
CA GLY A 299 -0.61 4.78 19.82
C GLY A 299 -1.35 4.98 21.15
N ILE A 300 -1.01 5.99 21.96
CA ILE A 300 -1.71 6.30 23.22
C ILE A 300 -2.64 7.49 23.05
N SER A 301 -3.95 7.26 23.22
CA SER A 301 -5.01 8.26 23.03
C SER A 301 -5.10 9.29 24.18
N ALA A 302 -4.79 8.89 25.42
CA ALA A 302 -4.86 9.73 26.64
C ALA A 302 -3.51 9.75 27.39
N VAL A 303 -3.22 10.77 28.20
CA VAL A 303 -2.01 10.75 29.05
C VAL A 303 -2.22 9.67 30.12
N PRO A 304 -1.33 8.66 30.25
CA PRO A 304 -1.45 7.63 31.27
C PRO A 304 -1.49 8.24 32.68
N SER A 305 -2.38 7.73 33.54
CA SER A 305 -2.34 8.05 34.97
C SER A 305 -1.11 7.41 35.63
N SER A 306 -0.80 7.78 36.88
CA SER A 306 0.30 7.17 37.66
C SER A 306 0.19 5.64 37.78
N ASP A 307 -1.02 5.11 37.64
CA ASP A 307 -1.34 3.72 37.90
C ASP A 307 -1.30 2.87 36.61
N ASP A 308 -1.25 3.50 35.43
CA ASP A 308 -1.11 2.84 34.12
C ASP A 308 0.37 2.52 33.83
N THR A 309 0.85 1.46 34.49
CA THR A 309 2.23 0.97 34.37
C THR A 309 2.64 0.63 32.92
N THR A 310 1.72 0.09 32.11
CA THR A 310 1.95 -0.24 30.70
C THR A 310 2.08 1.02 29.85
N GLY A 311 1.17 1.98 29.99
CA GLY A 311 1.25 3.27 29.30
C GLY A 311 2.53 4.03 29.65
N LEU A 312 2.92 4.04 30.93
CA LEU A 312 4.18 4.62 31.40
C LEU A 312 5.41 3.88 30.83
N ALA A 313 5.38 2.56 30.72
CA ALA A 313 6.44 1.77 30.10
C ALA A 313 6.59 2.06 28.61
N ILE A 314 5.50 2.22 27.85
CA ILE A 314 5.50 2.59 26.43
C ILE A 314 6.06 4.01 26.24
N ILE A 315 5.69 4.95 27.10
CA ILE A 315 6.26 6.31 27.11
C ILE A 315 7.77 6.25 27.38
N LYS A 316 8.19 5.51 28.39
CA LYS A 316 9.61 5.33 28.72
C LYS A 316 10.36 4.72 27.53
N PHE A 317 9.87 3.62 26.97
CA PHE A 317 10.44 2.98 25.79
C PHE A 317 10.63 3.99 24.65
N SER A 318 9.58 4.76 24.34
CA SER A 318 9.58 5.76 23.26
C SER A 318 10.58 6.90 23.50
N ARG A 319 10.73 7.36 24.76
CA ARG A 319 11.71 8.38 25.13
C ARG A 319 13.13 7.85 25.06
N ASP A 320 13.35 6.63 25.53
CA ASP A 320 14.66 5.97 25.55
C ASP A 320 15.19 5.72 24.13
N GLN A 321 14.30 5.55 23.15
CA GLN A 321 14.68 5.40 21.74
C GLN A 321 15.53 6.57 21.21
N PHE A 322 15.37 7.80 21.73
CA PHE A 322 16.15 8.96 21.29
C PHE A 322 17.66 8.75 21.48
N ASN A 323 18.07 7.99 22.51
CA ASN A 323 19.47 7.73 22.81
C ASN A 323 20.18 6.93 21.70
N TYR A 324 19.44 6.24 20.82
CA TYR A 324 20.00 5.54 19.66
C TYR A 324 20.51 6.48 18.56
N VAL A 325 20.19 7.77 18.61
CA VAL A 325 20.85 8.79 17.78
C VAL A 325 22.36 8.79 18.03
N PHE A 326 22.78 8.66 19.29
CA PHE A 326 24.17 8.77 19.68
C PHE A 326 24.83 7.41 19.89
N SER A 327 24.15 6.47 20.54
CA SER A 327 24.73 5.17 20.91
C SER A 327 24.92 4.21 19.73
N ASP A 328 24.07 4.30 18.71
CA ASP A 328 24.14 3.42 17.53
C ASP A 328 24.85 4.10 16.32
N THR A 329 25.22 5.38 16.43
CA THR A 329 26.07 6.08 15.45
C THR A 329 27.54 5.92 15.85
N GLN A 330 28.42 5.59 14.90
CA GLN A 330 29.85 5.45 15.20
C GLN A 330 30.46 6.70 15.82
N LEU A 331 31.11 6.54 16.99
CA LEU A 331 31.71 7.63 17.76
C LEU A 331 32.73 8.44 16.95
N VAL A 332 33.44 7.80 16.03
CA VAL A 332 34.39 8.44 15.11
C VAL A 332 33.74 9.60 14.34
N ILE A 333 32.48 9.48 13.93
CA ILE A 333 31.76 10.55 13.22
C ILE A 333 31.61 11.77 14.12
N TRP A 334 31.23 11.59 15.38
CA TRP A 334 31.07 12.68 16.35
C TRP A 334 32.40 13.35 16.70
N TYR A 335 33.47 12.57 16.88
CA TYR A 335 34.81 13.13 17.13
C TYR A 335 35.31 13.95 15.95
N ILE A 336 35.20 13.44 14.72
CA ILE A 336 35.57 14.19 13.52
C ILE A 336 34.66 15.42 13.37
N LEU A 337 33.37 15.33 13.65
CA LEU A 337 32.47 16.49 13.61
C LEU A 337 32.90 17.59 14.60
N ALA A 338 33.21 17.22 15.84
CA ALA A 338 33.63 18.15 16.89
C ALA A 338 34.99 18.80 16.56
N ILE A 339 35.99 18.00 16.19
CA ILE A 339 37.31 18.51 15.77
C ILE A 339 37.15 19.40 14.54
N GLY A 340 36.37 18.97 13.55
CA GLY A 340 36.10 19.73 12.33
C GLY A 340 35.44 21.08 12.63
N ALA A 341 34.51 21.14 13.58
CA ALA A 341 33.88 22.39 14.00
C ALA A 341 34.88 23.38 14.62
N ILE A 342 35.73 22.89 15.54
CA ILE A 342 36.77 23.72 16.19
C ILE A 342 37.76 24.24 15.14
N VAL A 343 38.28 23.34 14.28
CA VAL A 343 39.22 23.71 13.23
C VAL A 343 38.58 24.70 12.26
N TRP A 344 37.35 24.45 11.82
CA TRP A 344 36.64 25.36 10.91
C TRP A 344 36.45 26.76 11.53
N LEU A 345 36.09 26.87 12.81
CA LEU A 345 35.96 28.16 13.50
C LEU A 345 37.29 28.94 13.51
N VAL A 346 38.41 28.26 13.76
CA VAL A 346 39.75 28.88 13.71
C VAL A 346 40.07 29.39 12.30
N PHE A 347 39.83 28.56 11.27
CA PHE A 347 40.10 28.94 9.88
C PHE A 347 39.12 30.00 9.34
N LEU A 348 37.89 30.07 9.88
CA LEU A 348 36.90 31.08 9.51
C LEU A 348 37.37 32.50 9.85
N VAL A 349 38.17 32.68 10.91
CA VAL A 349 38.77 33.98 11.27
C VAL A 349 39.68 34.50 10.17
N VAL A 350 40.45 33.61 9.55
CA VAL A 350 41.46 33.92 8.52
C VAL A 350 40.89 33.83 7.09
N GLU A 351 39.67 33.32 6.94
CA GLU A 351 39.01 33.17 5.64
C GLU A 351 38.63 34.53 5.02
N GLN A 352 39.11 34.77 3.80
CA GLN A 352 38.81 36.01 3.06
C GLN A 352 37.31 36.16 2.72
N ASN A 353 36.60 35.06 2.47
CA ASN A 353 35.17 35.07 2.17
C ASN A 353 34.36 34.30 3.23
N ARG A 354 34.25 34.90 4.42
CA ARG A 354 33.53 34.33 5.58
C ARG A 354 32.08 33.96 5.28
N ARG A 355 31.38 34.81 4.52
CA ARG A 355 29.98 34.56 4.11
C ARG A 355 29.86 33.25 3.33
N ARG A 356 30.72 33.04 2.34
CA ARG A 356 30.72 31.81 1.54
C ARG A 356 31.07 30.58 2.37
N SER A 357 32.07 30.68 3.24
CA SER A 357 32.45 29.57 4.14
C SER A 357 31.28 29.18 5.06
N PHE A 358 30.59 30.17 5.64
CA PHE A 358 29.38 29.96 6.43
C PHE A 358 28.27 29.25 5.62
N PHE A 359 27.90 29.77 4.46
CA PHE A 359 26.83 29.18 3.64
C PHE A 359 27.19 27.83 3.01
N ASN A 360 28.46 27.42 3.03
CA ASN A 360 28.84 26.07 2.68
C ASN A 360 28.54 25.08 3.80
N VAL A 361 28.70 25.47 5.07
CA VAL A 361 28.46 24.65 6.27
C VAL A 361 27.01 24.67 6.73
N PHE A 362 26.41 25.86 6.77
CA PHE A 362 25.08 26.14 7.34
C PHE A 362 23.98 25.15 6.93
N PRO A 363 23.74 24.85 5.63
CA PRO A 363 22.67 23.92 5.25
C PRO A 363 22.85 22.50 5.82
N PHE A 364 24.09 22.04 6.01
CA PHE A 364 24.37 20.70 6.55
C PHE A 364 24.18 20.66 8.07
N VAL A 365 24.56 21.73 8.78
CA VAL A 365 24.28 21.88 10.22
C VAL A 365 22.78 21.93 10.47
N LEU A 366 22.04 22.76 9.71
CA LEU A 366 20.58 22.82 9.82
C LEU A 366 19.94 21.46 9.51
N PHE A 367 20.41 20.76 8.49
CA PHE A 367 19.85 19.45 8.14
C PHE A 367 20.12 18.40 9.23
N LEU A 368 21.32 18.37 9.83
CA LEU A 368 21.63 17.49 10.95
C LEU A 368 20.73 17.79 12.16
N LEU A 369 20.59 19.08 12.52
CA LEU A 369 19.69 19.51 13.61
C LEU A 369 18.24 19.14 13.32
N TYR A 370 17.79 19.29 12.08
CA TYR A 370 16.46 18.86 11.65
C TYR A 370 16.26 17.35 11.86
N GLN A 371 17.20 16.50 11.45
CA GLN A 371 17.09 15.05 11.64
C GLN A 371 17.07 14.66 13.12
N ILE A 372 17.91 15.28 13.95
CA ILE A 372 17.91 15.07 15.41
C ILE A 372 16.57 15.52 16.02
N ALA A 373 16.05 16.68 15.59
CA ALA A 373 14.77 17.21 16.05
C ALA A 373 13.59 16.32 15.65
N VAL A 374 13.59 15.77 14.44
CA VAL A 374 12.56 14.83 13.97
C VAL A 374 12.50 13.60 14.88
N VAL A 375 13.65 12.98 15.20
CA VAL A 375 13.69 11.82 16.11
C VAL A 375 13.31 12.21 17.54
N PHE A 376 13.77 13.37 18.01
CA PHE A 376 13.40 13.88 19.33
C PHE A 376 11.89 14.09 19.45
N LEU A 377 11.27 14.75 18.48
CA LEU A 377 9.83 15.01 18.46
C LEU A 377 9.03 13.70 18.35
N PHE A 378 9.54 12.72 17.60
CA PHE A 378 8.95 11.38 17.53
C PHE A 378 8.98 10.66 18.89
N SER A 379 10.06 10.80 19.65
CA SER A 379 10.15 10.30 21.05
C SER A 379 9.11 10.92 21.99
N ARG A 380 8.51 12.04 21.58
CA ARG A 380 7.46 12.77 22.30
C ARG A 380 6.08 12.65 21.65
N GLY A 381 5.88 11.69 20.73
CA GLY A 381 4.58 11.38 20.12
C GLY A 381 4.20 12.21 18.89
N VAL A 382 5.13 13.03 18.37
CA VAL A 382 4.92 13.83 17.15
C VAL A 382 5.53 13.11 15.95
N ASP A 383 4.70 12.52 15.09
CA ASP A 383 5.13 11.76 13.93
C ASP A 383 5.20 12.62 12.66
N PHE A 384 6.43 12.89 12.18
CA PHE A 384 6.70 13.52 10.90
C PHE A 384 6.80 12.47 9.79
N LEU A 385 5.72 11.73 9.53
CA LEU A 385 5.64 10.70 8.49
C LEU A 385 6.74 9.62 8.60
N ILE A 386 7.25 9.34 9.80
CA ILE A 386 8.28 8.35 10.08
C ILE A 386 7.68 6.94 10.06
N GLY A 387 6.42 6.77 10.47
CA GLY A 387 5.69 5.51 10.38
C GLY A 387 6.22 4.36 11.25
N GLY A 388 7.33 4.54 11.98
CA GLY A 388 7.87 3.56 12.93
C GLY A 388 9.34 3.78 13.30
N TRP A 389 9.73 3.34 14.50
CA TRP A 389 11.08 3.51 15.06
C TRP A 389 12.21 2.91 14.19
N TYR A 390 11.94 1.81 13.50
CA TYR A 390 12.92 1.18 12.61
C TYR A 390 13.30 2.04 11.38
N LYS A 391 12.56 3.11 11.07
CA LYS A 391 12.84 4.05 9.96
C LYS A 391 13.45 5.38 10.41
N ALA A 392 13.52 5.66 11.71
CA ALA A 392 13.80 7.01 12.22
C ALA A 392 15.28 7.41 12.13
N PHE A 393 16.20 6.45 12.27
CA PHE A 393 17.59 6.76 12.63
C PHE A 393 18.60 6.68 11.49
N TRP A 394 18.29 5.95 10.42
CA TRP A 394 19.22 5.72 9.30
C TRP A 394 19.82 7.00 8.66
N PRO A 395 19.16 8.19 8.65
CA PRO A 395 19.76 9.38 8.06
C PRO A 395 20.86 10.00 8.92
N ILE A 396 20.85 9.74 10.24
CA ILE A 396 21.74 10.37 11.23
C ILE A 396 23.22 10.19 10.88
N PRO A 397 23.76 8.95 10.69
CA PRO A 397 25.17 8.78 10.40
C PRO A 397 25.58 9.48 9.09
N VAL A 398 24.70 9.51 8.08
CA VAL A 398 24.98 10.17 6.81
C VAL A 398 25.00 11.70 6.95
N ALA A 399 24.01 12.27 7.64
CA ALA A 399 23.91 13.71 7.87
C ALA A 399 25.07 14.22 8.74
N ALA A 400 25.42 13.48 9.79
CA ALA A 400 26.54 13.82 10.68
C ALA A 400 27.88 13.73 9.94
N ALA A 401 28.13 12.66 9.19
CA ALA A 401 29.33 12.52 8.38
C ALA A 401 29.42 13.59 7.29
N ALA A 402 28.32 13.94 6.61
CA ALA A 402 28.30 15.02 5.64
C ALA A 402 28.63 16.38 6.29
N CYS A 403 28.05 16.68 7.47
CA CYS A 403 28.36 17.89 8.22
C CYS A 403 29.84 17.94 8.63
N ALA A 404 30.38 16.85 9.18
CA ALA A 404 31.79 16.72 9.55
C ALA A 404 32.71 16.95 8.34
N THR A 405 32.34 16.38 7.20
CA THR A 405 33.07 16.50 5.93
C THR A 405 33.14 17.95 5.45
N VAL A 406 32.03 18.69 5.51
CA VAL A 406 31.99 20.08 5.03
C VAL A 406 32.79 21.02 5.93
N LEU A 407 32.73 20.81 7.25
CA LEU A 407 33.54 21.56 8.22
C LEU A 407 35.04 21.38 7.94
N PHE A 408 35.49 20.12 7.82
CA PHE A 408 36.89 19.81 7.49
C PHE A 408 37.30 20.29 6.09
N GLY A 409 36.42 20.13 5.10
CA GLY A 409 36.66 20.56 3.73
C GLY A 409 36.84 22.08 3.61
N GLY A 410 36.05 22.85 4.37
CA GLY A 410 36.22 24.29 4.47
C GLY A 410 37.62 24.67 4.98
N ALA A 411 38.05 24.06 6.08
CA ALA A 411 39.37 24.31 6.66
C ALA A 411 40.53 23.94 5.72
N LEU A 412 40.47 22.75 5.10
CA LEU A 412 41.46 22.32 4.11
C LEU A 412 41.54 23.26 2.91
N GLY A 413 40.39 23.69 2.38
CA GLY A 413 40.34 24.62 1.26
C GLY A 413 40.90 26.01 1.60
N THR A 414 40.76 26.47 2.85
CA THR A 414 41.43 27.68 3.34
C THR A 414 42.94 27.47 3.44
N PHE A 415 43.38 26.34 4.01
CA PHE A 415 44.80 25.99 4.11
C PHE A 415 45.51 25.93 2.75
N GLU A 416 44.88 25.31 1.74
CA GLU A 416 45.44 25.22 0.40
C GLU A 416 45.60 26.57 -0.31
N ARG A 417 44.81 27.58 0.09
CA ARG A 417 44.83 28.95 -0.48
C ARG A 417 45.96 29.83 0.07
N PHE A 418 46.73 29.40 1.07
CA PHE A 418 47.95 30.10 1.54
C PHE A 418 49.12 30.10 0.51
N ASN A 419 48.87 29.69 -0.73
CA ASN A 419 49.79 29.75 -1.88
C ASN A 419 50.39 31.14 -2.20
N GLN A 420 49.86 32.22 -1.62
CA GLN A 420 50.37 33.58 -1.83
C GLN A 420 51.70 33.86 -1.11
N ILE A 421 52.14 32.98 -0.20
CA ILE A 421 53.43 33.07 0.51
C ILE A 421 54.42 32.09 -0.14
N LYS A 422 55.52 32.58 -0.73
CA LYS A 422 56.50 31.76 -1.49
C LYS A 422 57.03 30.54 -0.72
N LEU A 423 57.23 30.65 0.60
CA LEU A 423 57.70 29.57 1.48
C LEU A 423 56.70 28.39 1.56
N PHE A 424 55.40 28.68 1.51
CA PHE A 424 54.32 27.68 1.67
C PHE A 424 53.97 26.94 0.37
N LYS A 425 54.48 27.39 -0.78
CA LYS A 425 54.17 26.80 -2.10
C LYS A 425 54.60 25.32 -2.22
N PHE A 426 55.72 24.97 -1.58
CA PHE A 426 56.26 23.59 -1.57
C PHE A 426 56.17 22.92 -0.19
N ALA A 427 56.23 23.68 0.91
CA ALA A 427 56.18 23.15 2.28
C ALA A 427 54.81 22.57 2.69
N LYS A 428 53.73 22.85 1.96
CA LYS A 428 52.39 22.32 2.27
C LYS A 428 52.19 20.85 1.92
N TRP A 429 52.93 20.30 0.96
CA TRP A 429 52.76 18.92 0.50
C TRP A 429 53.13 17.90 1.58
N PRO A 430 54.26 18.03 2.31
CA PRO A 430 54.53 17.18 3.47
C PRO A 430 53.42 17.23 4.53
N VAL A 431 52.86 18.41 4.82
CA VAL A 431 51.76 18.57 5.79
C VAL A 431 50.48 17.86 5.33
N LEU A 432 50.10 18.02 4.05
CA LEU A 432 48.92 17.34 3.49
C LEU A 432 49.12 15.83 3.42
N ILE A 433 50.32 15.35 3.10
CA ILE A 433 50.65 13.92 3.11
C ILE A 433 50.57 13.37 4.54
N ALA A 434 51.19 14.06 5.51
CA ALA A 434 51.15 13.67 6.92
C ALA A 434 49.72 13.67 7.47
N LEU A 435 48.89 14.66 7.10
CA LEU A 435 47.49 14.71 7.50
C LEU A 435 46.67 13.56 6.89
N ASN A 436 46.86 13.25 5.60
CA ASN A 436 46.19 12.10 4.97
C ASN A 436 46.64 10.78 5.61
N ALA A 437 47.93 10.62 5.87
CA ALA A 437 48.46 9.46 6.59
C ALA A 437 47.86 9.36 8.01
N ALA A 438 47.79 10.47 8.75
CA ALA A 438 47.20 10.51 10.08
C ALA A 438 45.71 10.15 10.06
N ILE A 439 44.93 10.64 9.08
CA ILE A 439 43.52 10.28 8.92
C ILE A 439 43.36 8.78 8.64
N LEU A 440 44.18 8.22 7.74
CA LEU A 440 44.14 6.78 7.42
C LEU A 440 44.58 5.92 8.60
N ILE A 441 45.64 6.31 9.32
CA ILE A 441 46.11 5.64 10.54
C ILE A 441 45.01 5.69 11.61
N TYR A 442 44.41 6.86 11.84
CA TYR A 442 43.31 7.02 12.78
C TYR A 442 42.11 6.14 12.40
N GLY A 443 41.73 6.11 11.12
CA GLY A 443 40.69 5.21 10.62
C GLY A 443 41.02 3.74 10.84
N TYR A 444 42.25 3.32 10.52
CA TYR A 444 42.72 1.95 10.73
C TYR A 444 42.68 1.53 12.20
N VAL A 445 43.16 2.40 13.10
CA VAL A 445 43.14 2.17 14.56
C VAL A 445 41.72 2.21 15.11
N SER A 446 40.84 3.04 14.56
CA SER A 446 39.45 3.16 15.01
C SER A 446 38.54 2.02 14.54
N PHE A 447 38.93 1.31 13.47
CA PHE A 447 38.15 0.21 12.89
C PHE A 447 38.93 -1.12 12.87
N PRO A 448 39.35 -1.64 14.03
CA PRO A 448 39.95 -2.97 14.10
C PRO A 448 38.94 -4.04 13.64
N PRO A 449 39.37 -5.27 13.27
CA PRO A 449 38.45 -6.34 12.85
C PRO A 449 37.31 -6.61 13.85
N VAL A 450 37.54 -6.40 15.14
CA VAL A 450 36.51 -6.52 16.19
C VAL A 450 35.38 -5.50 16.05
N ALA A 451 35.59 -4.33 15.42
CA ALA A 451 34.56 -3.33 15.21
C ALA A 451 33.42 -3.85 14.33
N VAL A 452 33.75 -4.59 13.27
CA VAL A 452 32.76 -5.26 12.42
C VAL A 452 32.01 -6.34 13.20
N LYS A 453 32.72 -7.14 14.01
CA LYS A 453 32.11 -8.16 14.87
C LYS A 453 31.14 -7.54 15.88
N ASN A 454 31.52 -6.42 16.49
CA ASN A 454 30.68 -5.68 17.44
C ASN A 454 29.44 -5.11 16.75
N LEU A 455 29.57 -4.56 15.54
CA LEU A 455 28.41 -4.17 14.73
C LEU A 455 27.50 -5.37 14.50
N ILE A 456 28.03 -6.50 14.03
CA ILE A 456 27.25 -7.71 13.73
C ILE A 456 26.50 -8.21 14.98
N GLY A 457 27.15 -8.20 16.15
CA GLY A 457 26.50 -8.48 17.42
C GLY A 457 25.34 -7.52 17.68
N ARG A 458 25.61 -6.20 17.59
CA ARG A 458 24.60 -5.17 17.82
C ARG A 458 23.42 -5.25 16.87
N ILE A 459 23.63 -5.45 15.56
CA ILE A 459 22.53 -5.57 14.59
C ILE A 459 21.74 -6.87 14.79
N ASN A 460 22.38 -7.95 15.26
CA ASN A 460 21.68 -9.17 15.64
C ASN A 460 20.79 -8.93 16.87
N ASP A 461 21.26 -8.19 17.87
CA ASP A 461 20.48 -7.85 19.07
C ASP A 461 19.29 -6.92 18.74
N LEU A 462 19.43 -6.09 17.70
CA LEU A 462 18.38 -5.21 17.19
C LEU A 462 17.47 -5.88 16.15
N SER A 463 17.76 -7.12 15.75
CA SER A 463 17.03 -7.81 14.69
C SER A 463 15.81 -8.55 15.22
N SER A 464 14.85 -8.77 14.34
CA SER A 464 13.74 -9.69 14.57
C SER A 464 13.73 -10.76 13.48
N PRO A 465 13.34 -12.01 13.78
CA PRO A 465 13.13 -13.04 12.78
C PRO A 465 12.04 -12.61 11.79
N SER A 466 12.07 -13.15 10.58
CA SER A 466 10.95 -12.99 9.68
C SER A 466 9.73 -13.75 10.20
N SER A 467 8.56 -13.28 9.81
CA SER A 467 7.33 -13.70 10.47
C SER A 467 6.73 -15.04 10.01
N PRO A 468 7.03 -15.64 8.84
CA PRO A 468 6.14 -16.65 8.25
C PRO A 468 5.96 -17.88 9.14
N TYR A 469 4.75 -18.43 9.14
CA TYR A 469 4.43 -19.66 9.84
C TYR A 469 4.18 -20.82 8.86
N PRO A 470 4.66 -22.05 9.15
CA PRO A 470 5.48 -22.42 10.32
C PRO A 470 6.91 -21.89 10.26
N ASP A 471 7.56 -21.76 11.43
CA ASP A 471 8.88 -21.14 11.57
C ASP A 471 9.99 -21.79 10.73
N VAL A 472 9.84 -23.07 10.34
CA VAL A 472 10.79 -23.76 9.46
C VAL A 472 10.94 -23.07 8.11
N LEU A 473 9.96 -22.28 7.66
CA LEU A 473 10.07 -21.42 6.47
C LEU A 473 11.21 -20.39 6.63
N ASN A 474 11.54 -19.98 7.85
CA ASN A 474 12.68 -19.08 8.08
C ASN A 474 14.06 -19.74 7.91
N VAL A 475 14.10 -21.06 7.69
CA VAL A 475 15.34 -21.83 7.57
C VAL A 475 15.41 -22.60 6.25
N ALA A 476 14.28 -23.10 5.74
CA ALA A 476 14.17 -23.72 4.43
C ALA A 476 14.15 -22.63 3.33
N VAL A 477 15.34 -22.22 2.89
CA VAL A 477 15.51 -21.05 2.00
C VAL A 477 15.78 -21.43 0.55
N SER A 478 16.31 -22.63 0.29
CA SER A 478 16.53 -23.10 -1.07
C SER A 478 15.24 -23.62 -1.71
N ASP A 479 15.13 -23.50 -3.03
CA ASP A 479 13.92 -23.93 -3.75
C ASP A 479 13.62 -25.42 -3.52
N ARG A 480 14.65 -26.27 -3.50
CA ARG A 480 14.52 -27.71 -3.22
C ARG A 480 13.97 -28.00 -1.81
N GLU A 481 14.52 -27.36 -0.78
CA GLU A 481 14.02 -27.55 0.59
C GLU A 481 12.56 -27.11 0.74
N ARG A 482 12.17 -26.07 0.00
CA ARG A 482 10.80 -25.55 0.00
C ARG A 482 9.85 -26.48 -0.75
N GLU A 483 10.23 -27.02 -1.90
CA GLU A 483 9.45 -28.04 -2.61
C GLU A 483 9.23 -29.28 -1.71
N ASP A 484 10.28 -29.79 -1.07
CA ASP A 484 10.21 -30.92 -0.14
C ASP A 484 9.34 -30.62 1.10
N LEU A 485 9.32 -29.36 1.54
CA LEU A 485 8.51 -28.90 2.67
C LEU A 485 7.03 -28.75 2.28
N ALA A 486 6.72 -28.27 1.07
CA ALA A 486 5.35 -28.04 0.61
C ALA A 486 4.47 -29.29 0.76
N GLY A 487 5.00 -30.45 0.35
CA GLY A 487 4.30 -31.74 0.46
C GLY A 487 4.09 -32.25 1.89
N LYS A 488 4.72 -31.63 2.90
CA LYS A 488 4.61 -32.00 4.32
C LYS A 488 3.73 -31.02 5.12
N LEU A 489 3.32 -29.91 4.50
CA LEU A 489 2.54 -28.86 5.17
C LEU A 489 1.03 -29.10 5.08
N LEU A 490 0.56 -29.89 4.12
CA LEU A 490 -0.86 -30.09 3.86
C LEU A 490 -1.31 -31.52 4.19
N PRO A 491 -2.54 -31.71 4.69
CA PRO A 491 -3.18 -33.02 4.76
C PRO A 491 -3.71 -33.44 3.37
N ASP A 492 -3.97 -34.74 3.20
CA ASP A 492 -4.36 -35.34 1.92
C ASP A 492 -5.65 -34.76 1.31
N PHE A 493 -6.55 -34.18 2.11
CA PHE A 493 -7.79 -33.59 1.64
C PHE A 493 -7.66 -32.14 1.12
N ILE A 494 -6.47 -31.54 1.17
CA ILE A 494 -6.21 -30.18 0.67
C ILE A 494 -5.26 -30.22 -0.54
N ASP A 495 -5.76 -29.83 -1.70
CA ASP A 495 -4.90 -29.45 -2.83
C ASP A 495 -4.55 -27.95 -2.73
N GLY A 496 -3.32 -27.65 -2.30
CA GLY A 496 -2.80 -26.28 -2.21
C GLY A 496 -2.73 -25.50 -3.53
N ASN A 497 -3.02 -26.14 -4.67
CA ASN A 497 -3.02 -25.49 -5.98
C ASN A 497 -4.43 -25.29 -6.57
N ASP A 498 -5.49 -25.72 -5.87
CA ASP A 498 -6.87 -25.47 -6.29
C ASP A 498 -7.24 -23.99 -6.10
N LYS A 499 -7.15 -23.24 -7.20
CA LYS A 499 -7.45 -21.81 -7.26
C LYS A 499 -8.93 -21.46 -7.23
N ASN A 500 -9.82 -22.46 -7.18
CA ASN A 500 -11.27 -22.24 -7.14
C ASN A 500 -11.84 -22.36 -5.71
N LYS A 501 -10.97 -22.61 -4.72
CA LYS A 501 -11.28 -22.71 -3.29
C LYS A 501 -10.41 -21.72 -2.51
N ARG A 502 -10.82 -21.39 -1.27
CA ARG A 502 -10.01 -20.58 -0.36
C ARG A 502 -9.72 -21.29 0.96
N LEU A 503 -8.54 -20.98 1.49
CA LEU A 503 -8.21 -21.18 2.90
C LEU A 503 -8.49 -19.88 3.67
N TYR A 504 -9.07 -20.01 4.85
CA TYR A 504 -9.13 -18.94 5.84
C TYR A 504 -8.13 -19.20 6.98
N ALA A 505 -7.30 -18.19 7.26
CA ALA A 505 -6.41 -18.18 8.41
C ALA A 505 -6.38 -16.77 9.02
N VAL A 506 -6.65 -16.70 10.33
CA VAL A 506 -6.57 -15.44 11.10
C VAL A 506 -5.11 -14.96 11.18
N ASP A 507 -4.18 -15.91 11.20
CA ASP A 507 -2.76 -15.64 11.40
C ASP A 507 -2.13 -14.91 10.21
N ALA A 508 -1.75 -13.65 10.42
CA ALA A 508 -1.02 -12.83 9.45
C ALA A 508 0.28 -13.50 8.98
N THR A 509 0.92 -14.31 9.83
CA THR A 509 2.16 -15.00 9.50
C THR A 509 1.96 -16.18 8.53
N VAL A 510 0.81 -16.86 8.61
CA VAL A 510 0.39 -17.81 7.57
C VAL A 510 0.10 -17.07 6.28
N ASN A 511 -0.57 -15.91 6.35
CA ASN A 511 -0.93 -15.12 5.17
C ASN A 511 0.30 -14.61 4.39
N LEU A 512 1.45 -14.46 5.06
CA LEU A 512 2.76 -14.21 4.44
C LEU A 512 3.40 -15.46 3.83
N GLY A 513 3.40 -16.58 4.56
CA GLY A 513 4.07 -17.80 4.13
C GLY A 513 3.34 -18.51 2.98
N TRP A 514 2.01 -18.60 3.07
CA TRP A 514 1.17 -19.40 2.19
C TRP A 514 1.33 -19.07 0.69
N PRO A 515 1.26 -17.80 0.24
CA PRO A 515 1.37 -17.48 -1.18
C PRO A 515 2.78 -17.72 -1.76
N THR A 516 3.78 -18.01 -0.90
CA THR A 516 5.13 -18.38 -1.34
C THR A 516 5.29 -19.89 -1.54
N MET A 517 4.28 -20.69 -1.17
CA MET A 517 4.29 -22.15 -1.23
C MET A 517 3.16 -22.71 -2.10
N PHE A 518 1.99 -22.06 -2.09
CA PHE A 518 0.75 -22.58 -2.64
C PHE A 518 0.07 -21.57 -3.57
N GLU A 519 -0.77 -22.06 -4.49
CA GLU A 519 -1.52 -21.21 -5.43
C GLU A 519 -2.98 -21.00 -5.03
N MET A 520 -3.49 -21.77 -4.06
CA MET A 520 -4.81 -21.55 -3.47
C MET A 520 -4.88 -20.15 -2.86
N PRO A 521 -5.83 -19.30 -3.27
CA PRO A 521 -6.01 -17.99 -2.66
C PRO A 521 -6.49 -18.07 -1.22
N LEU A 522 -6.21 -17.03 -0.45
CA LEU A 522 -6.68 -16.88 0.91
C LEU A 522 -7.90 -15.96 0.96
N ALA A 523 -8.86 -16.28 1.83
CA ALA A 523 -9.98 -15.39 2.12
C ALA A 523 -9.55 -14.12 2.89
N ARG A 524 -8.40 -14.20 3.58
CA ARG A 524 -7.72 -13.10 4.29
C ARG A 524 -6.33 -12.88 3.71
N GLY A 525 -5.69 -11.74 3.97
CA GLY A 525 -4.32 -11.46 3.52
C GLY A 525 -3.45 -10.81 4.59
N TYR A 526 -2.18 -10.58 4.26
CA TYR A 526 -1.24 -9.88 5.15
C TYR A 526 -1.38 -8.35 5.07
N VAL A 527 -1.48 -7.81 3.86
CA VAL A 527 -1.64 -6.38 3.62
C VAL A 527 -3.10 -6.11 3.32
N ASP A 528 -3.74 -5.29 4.16
CA ASP A 528 -5.13 -4.88 3.96
C ASP A 528 -5.41 -4.42 2.51
N PRO A 529 -6.62 -4.69 1.99
CA PRO A 529 -6.95 -4.26 0.64
C PRO A 529 -6.95 -2.72 0.54
N PRO A 530 -6.64 -2.18 -0.65
CA PRO A 530 -6.48 -0.75 -0.91
C PRO A 530 -7.84 -0.02 -1.05
N ILE A 531 -8.78 -0.35 -0.16
CA ILE A 531 -10.09 0.29 0.01
C ILE A 531 -10.11 1.06 1.33
N GLY A 532 -11.01 2.04 1.43
CA GLY A 532 -11.15 2.84 2.65
C GLY A 532 -11.62 2.00 3.86
N THR A 533 -11.39 2.53 5.06
CA THR A 533 -11.68 1.80 6.31
C THR A 533 -13.17 1.47 6.47
N LEU A 534 -14.07 2.37 6.07
CA LEU A 534 -15.51 2.17 6.17
C LEU A 534 -16.01 1.09 5.20
N GLU A 535 -15.30 0.92 4.09
CA GLU A 535 -15.59 -0.08 3.06
C GLU A 535 -15.16 -1.50 3.45
N ARG A 536 -14.38 -1.68 4.53
CA ARG A 536 -13.89 -2.99 5.01
C ARG A 536 -14.87 -3.74 5.92
N TRP A 537 -16.10 -3.27 6.05
CA TRP A 537 -17.12 -3.84 6.96
C TRP A 537 -17.31 -5.36 6.79
N GLY A 538 -17.28 -5.87 5.56
CA GLY A 538 -17.46 -7.30 5.27
C GLY A 538 -16.30 -8.17 5.75
N LEU A 539 -15.07 -7.65 5.67
CA LEU A 539 -13.87 -8.31 6.19
C LEU A 539 -13.89 -8.34 7.72
N PHE A 540 -14.24 -7.21 8.34
CA PHE A 540 -14.42 -7.16 9.80
C PHE A 540 -15.54 -8.08 10.28
N TRP A 541 -16.62 -8.20 9.50
CA TRP A 541 -17.71 -9.12 9.82
C TRP A 541 -17.24 -10.57 9.74
N LEU A 542 -16.53 -10.96 8.68
CA LEU A 542 -15.90 -12.28 8.57
C LEU A 542 -14.98 -12.57 9.76
N ASP A 543 -14.06 -11.66 10.08
CA ASP A 543 -13.13 -11.87 11.19
C ASP A 543 -13.84 -11.91 12.55
N SER A 544 -14.92 -11.15 12.73
CA SER A 544 -15.68 -11.13 13.99
C SER A 544 -16.48 -12.41 14.23
N VAL A 545 -16.95 -13.08 13.16
CA VAL A 545 -17.62 -14.38 13.30
C VAL A 545 -16.64 -15.54 13.44
N MET A 546 -15.48 -15.46 12.78
CA MET A 546 -14.49 -16.54 12.77
C MET A 546 -13.53 -16.49 13.97
N GLY A 547 -13.28 -15.30 14.53
CA GLY A 547 -12.37 -15.09 15.66
C GLY A 547 -13.09 -15.07 17.01
N PRO A 548 -12.44 -15.55 18.09
CA PRO A 548 -13.00 -15.51 19.44
C PRO A 548 -12.98 -14.10 20.02
N SER A 549 -13.89 -13.84 20.95
CA SER A 549 -13.88 -12.62 21.77
C SER A 549 -12.70 -12.60 22.74
N GLY A 550 -12.26 -11.40 23.12
CA GLY A 550 -11.35 -11.23 24.26
C GLY A 550 -11.93 -11.73 25.60
N LYS A 551 -13.24 -12.00 25.67
CA LYS A 551 -13.96 -12.44 26.88
C LYS A 551 -14.19 -13.96 26.96
N GLY A 552 -13.90 -14.75 25.92
CA GLY A 552 -14.24 -16.18 25.87
C GLY A 552 -13.81 -16.89 24.59
N GLN A 553 -14.33 -18.11 24.37
CA GLN A 553 -14.01 -18.91 23.17
C GLN A 553 -15.04 -18.73 22.05
N GLU A 554 -16.16 -18.10 22.37
CA GLU A 554 -17.24 -17.75 21.47
C GLU A 554 -16.83 -16.57 20.57
N SER A 555 -17.53 -16.41 19.44
CA SER A 555 -17.32 -15.30 18.52
C SER A 555 -17.44 -13.94 19.21
N SER A 556 -16.65 -12.96 18.76
CA SER A 556 -16.77 -11.56 19.22
C SER A 556 -18.19 -11.00 19.07
N LEU A 557 -18.95 -11.41 18.05
CA LEU A 557 -20.34 -10.98 17.92
C LEU A 557 -21.22 -11.43 19.09
N VAL A 558 -20.97 -12.62 19.65
CA VAL A 558 -21.73 -13.15 20.79
C VAL A 558 -21.38 -12.37 22.06
N LEU A 559 -20.09 -12.29 22.42
CA LEU A 559 -19.68 -11.81 23.75
C LEU A 559 -19.41 -10.30 23.82
N ASP A 560 -19.03 -9.66 22.72
CA ASP A 560 -18.76 -8.23 22.68
C ASP A 560 -19.96 -7.41 22.21
N TRP A 561 -20.79 -8.00 21.34
CA TRP A 561 -21.93 -7.32 20.71
C TRP A 561 -23.29 -7.92 21.07
N ASN A 562 -23.34 -8.92 21.97
CA ASN A 562 -24.57 -9.58 22.42
C ASN A 562 -25.46 -10.08 21.26
N THR A 563 -24.86 -10.46 20.13
CA THR A 563 -25.59 -11.00 18.98
C THR A 563 -26.06 -12.42 19.31
N PRO A 564 -27.32 -12.79 19.05
CA PRO A 564 -27.82 -14.14 19.34
C PRO A 564 -27.00 -15.24 18.64
N GLU A 565 -26.71 -16.34 19.35
CA GLU A 565 -25.88 -17.43 18.80
C GLU A 565 -26.43 -18.02 17.50
N LYS A 566 -27.75 -18.14 17.38
CA LYS A 566 -28.44 -18.59 16.17
C LYS A 566 -28.09 -17.70 14.98
N VAL A 567 -28.11 -16.37 15.18
CA VAL A 567 -27.73 -15.39 14.15
C VAL A 567 -26.27 -15.54 13.76
N VAL A 568 -25.38 -15.75 14.73
CA VAL A 568 -23.94 -15.97 14.46
C VAL A 568 -23.71 -17.26 13.67
N SER A 569 -24.41 -18.35 14.01
CA SER A 569 -24.37 -19.61 13.25
C SER A 569 -24.80 -19.42 11.78
N GLU A 570 -25.89 -18.70 11.53
CA GLU A 570 -26.33 -18.41 10.16
C GLU A 570 -25.37 -17.46 9.42
N ASN A 571 -24.80 -16.46 10.10
CA ASN A 571 -23.77 -15.60 9.55
C ASN A 571 -22.53 -16.40 9.10
N ILE A 572 -22.10 -17.40 9.88
CA ILE A 572 -20.96 -18.24 9.53
C ILE A 572 -21.26 -19.00 8.23
N LYS A 573 -22.38 -19.71 8.13
CA LYS A 573 -22.78 -20.43 6.91
C LYS A 573 -22.84 -19.50 5.69
N PHE A 574 -23.41 -18.32 5.88
CA PHE A 574 -23.50 -17.30 4.84
C PHE A 574 -22.13 -16.84 4.34
N LEU A 575 -21.22 -16.53 5.28
CA LEU A 575 -19.90 -15.98 4.97
C LEU A 575 -18.94 -17.04 4.42
N LEU A 576 -19.06 -18.31 4.83
CA LEU A 576 -18.30 -19.41 4.26
C LEU A 576 -18.60 -19.58 2.79
N ASP A 577 -19.87 -19.63 2.44
CA ASP A 577 -20.31 -19.68 1.05
C ASP A 577 -19.81 -18.48 0.27
N TRP A 578 -20.15 -17.26 0.67
CA TRP A 578 -19.81 -16.06 -0.09
C TRP A 578 -18.31 -15.85 -0.29
N ASN A 579 -17.47 -16.25 0.67
CA ASN A 579 -16.02 -16.13 0.56
C ASN A 579 -15.35 -17.37 -0.07
N ALA A 580 -16.11 -18.41 -0.42
CA ALA A 580 -15.61 -19.70 -0.93
C ALA A 580 -14.56 -20.34 0.01
N VAL A 581 -14.81 -20.30 1.32
CA VAL A 581 -13.91 -20.85 2.35
C VAL A 581 -14.20 -22.35 2.50
N TYR A 582 -13.36 -23.18 1.89
CA TYR A 582 -13.44 -24.64 2.01
C TYR A 582 -12.61 -25.18 3.17
N TYR A 583 -11.59 -24.43 3.58
CA TYR A 583 -10.62 -24.87 4.56
C TYR A 583 -10.34 -23.78 5.58
N PHE A 584 -10.12 -24.20 6.83
CA PHE A 584 -9.59 -23.35 7.89
C PHE A 584 -8.21 -23.82 8.32
N LEU A 585 -7.37 -22.88 8.75
CA LEU A 585 -6.16 -23.13 9.50
C LEU A 585 -6.19 -22.29 10.79
N GLY A 586 -6.28 -22.95 11.95
CA GLY A 586 -6.38 -22.29 13.25
C GLY A 586 -6.31 -23.26 14.43
N ASN A 587 -6.53 -22.77 15.65
CA ASN A 587 -6.45 -23.52 16.91
C ASN A 587 -5.09 -24.15 17.19
N TYR A 588 -3.99 -23.45 16.91
CA TYR A 588 -2.63 -23.90 17.21
C TYR A 588 -1.83 -22.81 17.93
N ALA A 589 -0.80 -23.23 18.66
CA ALA A 589 0.08 -22.32 19.36
C ALA A 589 1.07 -21.65 18.37
N SER A 590 0.96 -20.34 18.24
CA SER A 590 2.00 -19.47 17.67
C SER A 590 2.34 -18.36 18.66
N ASP A 591 3.21 -17.42 18.29
CA ASP A 591 3.53 -16.26 19.13
C ASP A 591 2.30 -15.37 19.39
N ASN A 592 1.28 -15.45 18.52
CA ASN A 592 -0.05 -14.91 18.77
C ASN A 592 -1.06 -16.07 18.88
N PRO A 593 -2.02 -16.02 19.82
CA PRO A 593 -3.04 -17.06 19.92
C PRO A 593 -3.88 -17.10 18.64
N ASN A 594 -3.66 -18.13 17.82
CA ASN A 594 -4.43 -18.38 16.59
C ASN A 594 -5.58 -19.30 16.93
N ILE A 595 -6.64 -18.70 17.46
CA ILE A 595 -7.82 -19.42 17.93
C ILE A 595 -8.97 -19.06 16.98
N LEU A 596 -9.70 -20.06 16.54
CA LEU A 596 -10.99 -19.90 15.87
C LEU A 596 -12.08 -19.90 16.93
N ALA A 597 -13.13 -19.11 16.73
CA ALA A 597 -14.30 -19.15 17.58
C ALA A 597 -14.87 -20.58 17.64
N LYS A 598 -15.32 -21.02 18.81
CA LYS A 598 -16.02 -22.31 19.00
C LYS A 598 -17.17 -22.48 18.00
N ASN A 599 -17.88 -21.39 17.70
CA ASN A 599 -18.98 -21.37 16.74
C ASN A 599 -18.54 -21.71 15.30
N ALA A 600 -17.31 -21.33 14.90
CA ALA A 600 -16.80 -21.50 13.54
C ALA A 600 -16.33 -22.92 13.22
N ILE A 601 -16.06 -23.73 14.25
CA ILE A 601 -15.57 -25.11 14.14
C ILE A 601 -16.58 -26.15 14.65
N ALA A 602 -17.86 -25.77 14.74
CA ALA A 602 -18.91 -26.67 15.20
C ALA A 602 -19.09 -27.88 14.26
N ASP A 603 -19.43 -29.05 14.82
CA ASP A 603 -19.50 -30.34 14.09
C ASP A 603 -20.44 -30.31 12.86
N HIS A 604 -21.48 -29.49 12.91
CA HIS A 604 -22.43 -29.34 11.81
C HIS A 604 -21.89 -28.52 10.63
N LEU A 605 -20.71 -27.87 10.78
CA LEU A 605 -20.04 -27.10 9.73
C LEU A 605 -18.83 -27.86 9.14
N ILE A 606 -18.19 -28.71 9.95
CA ILE A 606 -16.94 -29.38 9.62
C ILE A 606 -17.21 -30.82 9.16
N ASP A 607 -16.62 -31.19 8.01
CA ASP A 607 -16.63 -32.54 7.46
C ASP A 607 -15.56 -33.41 8.12
N THR A 608 -14.32 -32.92 8.07
CA THR A 608 -13.15 -33.59 8.66
C THR A 608 -12.12 -32.58 9.12
N ASN A 609 -11.16 -33.02 9.94
CA ASN A 609 -10.03 -32.21 10.36
C ASN A 609 -8.74 -33.06 10.40
N ALA A 610 -7.60 -32.41 10.29
CA ALA A 610 -6.30 -33.05 10.42
C ALA A 610 -5.31 -32.15 11.13
N GLN A 611 -4.40 -32.77 11.88
CA GLN A 611 -3.29 -32.11 12.52
C GLN A 611 -1.99 -32.47 11.79
N ILE A 612 -1.31 -31.46 11.27
CA ILE A 612 0.02 -31.60 10.67
C ILE A 612 1.07 -31.13 11.69
N LYS A 613 2.11 -31.94 11.87
CA LYS A 613 3.25 -31.63 12.75
C LYS A 613 4.51 -31.50 11.91
N VAL A 614 5.19 -30.37 12.05
CA VAL A 614 6.43 -30.08 11.31
C VAL A 614 7.55 -29.75 12.27
N LYS A 615 8.73 -30.32 12.04
CA LYS A 615 9.94 -30.06 12.84
C LYS A 615 10.48 -28.67 12.57
N GLY A 616 10.96 -28.02 13.61
CA GLY A 616 11.48 -26.66 13.56
C GLY A 616 10.54 -25.66 14.22
N SER A 617 10.96 -25.11 15.35
CA SER A 617 10.23 -24.05 16.07
C SER A 617 11.18 -22.95 16.48
N LEU A 618 10.74 -21.70 16.32
CA LEU A 618 11.42 -20.55 16.86
C LEU A 618 10.80 -20.18 18.22
N LYS A 619 11.66 -19.84 19.19
CA LYS A 619 11.26 -19.13 20.41
C LYS A 619 11.64 -17.66 20.21
N ARG A 620 10.67 -16.74 20.24
CA ARG A 620 10.89 -15.30 19.95
C ARG A 620 11.07 -14.42 21.18
N TYR A 621 10.62 -14.86 22.37
CA TYR A 621 10.67 -14.06 23.59
C TYR A 621 11.35 -14.80 24.74
N ASP A 622 12.04 -14.04 25.59
CA ASP A 622 12.57 -14.53 26.86
C ASP A 622 11.43 -14.84 27.83
N THR A 623 11.54 -15.98 28.49
CA THR A 623 10.70 -16.36 29.62
C THR A 623 11.53 -16.28 30.90
N PRO A 624 10.93 -15.98 32.06
CA PRO A 624 11.66 -15.96 33.35
C PRO A 624 12.50 -17.21 33.60
N ASP A 625 12.04 -18.37 33.08
CA ASP A 625 12.68 -19.68 33.28
C ASP A 625 13.77 -20.04 32.23
N ASP A 626 13.93 -19.22 31.18
CA ASP A 626 14.95 -19.43 30.13
C ASP A 626 15.24 -18.09 29.41
N PRO A 627 16.17 -17.29 29.96
CA PRO A 627 16.48 -15.91 29.53
C PRO A 627 17.50 -15.84 28.37
N GLY A 628 17.62 -16.92 27.57
CA GLY A 628 18.67 -17.11 26.58
C GLY A 628 18.48 -16.41 25.22
N GLY A 629 17.45 -15.59 25.07
CA GLY A 629 17.09 -14.88 23.84
C GLY A 629 16.42 -15.78 22.79
N GLU A 630 16.24 -15.21 21.58
CA GLU A 630 15.62 -15.91 20.45
C GLU A 630 16.45 -17.12 19.99
N LYS A 631 15.84 -18.30 19.91
CA LYS A 631 16.53 -19.55 19.51
C LYS A 631 15.64 -20.47 18.68
N PHE A 632 16.21 -21.04 17.62
CA PHE A 632 15.57 -22.04 16.78
C PHE A 632 15.88 -23.46 17.27
N TYR A 633 14.85 -24.30 17.34
CA TYR A 633 14.90 -25.67 17.84
C TYR A 633 14.43 -26.64 16.76
N TRP A 634 15.31 -27.53 16.31
CA TRP A 634 15.04 -28.52 15.26
C TRP A 634 14.24 -29.73 15.74
N ASP A 635 14.36 -30.04 17.04
CA ASP A 635 13.72 -31.14 17.73
C ASP A 635 12.28 -30.81 18.17
N ARG A 636 11.93 -29.52 18.23
CA ARG A 636 10.57 -29.05 18.54
C ARG A 636 9.69 -29.09 17.31
N TYR A 637 8.39 -29.33 17.54
CA TYR A 637 7.38 -29.38 16.50
C TYR A 637 6.49 -28.15 16.56
N LYS A 638 6.14 -27.63 15.38
CA LYS A 638 4.99 -26.74 15.17
C LYS A 638 3.79 -27.54 14.69
N ILE A 639 2.62 -27.11 15.14
CA ILE A 639 1.36 -27.79 14.90
C ILE A 639 0.50 -26.91 14.01
N MET A 640 -0.15 -27.49 13.01
CA MET A 640 -1.16 -26.84 12.18
C MET A 640 -2.41 -27.70 12.23
N ASN A 641 -3.54 -27.12 12.65
CA ASN A 641 -4.82 -27.82 12.62
C ASN A 641 -5.65 -27.28 11.45
N TYR A 642 -5.90 -28.19 10.51
CA TYR A 642 -6.70 -27.95 9.32
C TYR A 642 -8.10 -28.50 9.52
N TYR A 643 -9.10 -27.76 9.05
CA TYR A 643 -10.50 -28.18 9.09
C TYR A 643 -11.06 -28.06 7.68
N LYS A 644 -11.76 -29.08 7.22
CA LYS A 644 -12.50 -29.09 5.95
C LYS A 644 -13.97 -28.75 6.23
N VAL A 645 -14.46 -27.70 5.59
CA VAL A 645 -15.87 -27.33 5.62
C VAL A 645 -16.68 -28.33 4.80
N ARG A 646 -17.88 -28.66 5.26
CA ARG A 646 -18.85 -29.47 4.52
C ARG A 646 -19.17 -28.83 3.16
N GLU A 647 -19.06 -29.62 2.08
CA GLU A 647 -19.11 -29.10 0.71
C GLU A 647 -20.48 -28.50 0.36
N GLU A 648 -21.57 -29.00 0.95
CA GLU A 648 -22.92 -28.45 0.77
C GLU A 648 -23.07 -27.00 1.28
N LEU A 649 -22.20 -26.56 2.19
CA LEU A 649 -22.26 -25.21 2.75
C LEU A 649 -21.56 -24.17 1.89
N VAL A 650 -20.78 -24.56 0.88
CA VAL A 650 -19.85 -23.66 0.19
C VAL A 650 -19.88 -23.87 -1.31
N SER A 651 -20.06 -22.80 -2.08
CA SER A 651 -19.90 -22.82 -3.54
C SER A 651 -18.52 -22.26 -3.97
N PRO A 652 -17.97 -22.71 -5.11
CA PRO A 652 -16.63 -22.32 -5.56
C PRO A 652 -16.50 -20.84 -5.93
N ILE A 653 -15.26 -20.37 -6.13
CA ILE A 653 -14.95 -18.98 -6.51
C ILE A 653 -15.60 -18.61 -7.84
N LEU A 654 -15.50 -19.45 -8.87
CA LEU A 654 -16.14 -19.25 -10.16
C LEU A 654 -17.17 -20.37 -10.38
N SER A 655 -18.44 -19.98 -10.58
CA SER A 655 -19.56 -20.91 -10.70
C SER A 655 -20.63 -20.45 -11.67
N ALA A 656 -21.24 -21.41 -12.39
CA ALA A 656 -22.52 -21.19 -13.04
C ALA A 656 -23.63 -21.27 -11.99
N ASN A 657 -24.49 -20.26 -11.93
CA ASN A 657 -25.35 -20.03 -10.78
C ASN A 657 -26.83 -19.91 -11.22
N ASN A 658 -27.70 -20.60 -10.49
CA ASN A 658 -29.15 -20.62 -10.72
C ASN A 658 -29.95 -20.00 -9.59
N ALA A 659 -29.27 -19.50 -8.55
CA ALA A 659 -29.90 -18.79 -7.44
C ALA A 659 -30.67 -17.58 -7.94
N THR A 660 -31.73 -17.22 -7.22
CA THR A 660 -32.69 -16.21 -7.64
C THR A 660 -32.04 -14.83 -7.74
N PRO A 661 -32.03 -14.17 -8.92
CA PRO A 661 -31.46 -12.84 -9.09
C PRO A 661 -32.38 -11.76 -8.53
N ILE A 662 -31.86 -10.93 -7.63
CA ILE A 662 -32.54 -9.77 -7.05
C ILE A 662 -31.69 -8.53 -7.31
N LEU A 663 -32.29 -7.45 -7.79
CA LEU A 663 -31.62 -6.16 -7.98
C LEU A 663 -31.85 -5.26 -6.78
N LEU A 664 -30.80 -4.85 -6.10
CA LEU A 664 -30.83 -3.80 -5.08
C LEU A 664 -30.42 -2.45 -5.71
N ILE A 665 -31.32 -1.49 -5.66
CA ILE A 665 -31.05 -0.08 -5.97
C ILE A 665 -31.01 0.68 -4.65
N GLY A 666 -29.81 1.09 -4.24
CA GLY A 666 -29.56 1.71 -2.94
C GLY A 666 -28.12 2.19 -2.76
N ASP A 667 -27.90 3.01 -1.74
CA ASP A 667 -26.56 3.45 -1.33
C ASP A 667 -25.72 2.34 -0.65
N SER A 668 -24.49 2.66 -0.24
CA SER A 668 -23.61 1.69 0.43
C SER A 668 -24.17 1.18 1.77
N SER A 669 -24.97 1.99 2.46
CA SER A 669 -25.60 1.60 3.74
C SER A 669 -26.75 0.63 3.50
N ALA A 670 -27.51 0.82 2.41
CA ALA A 670 -28.50 -0.16 1.96
C ALA A 670 -27.86 -1.49 1.58
N TYR A 671 -26.70 -1.46 0.92
CA TYR A 671 -25.94 -2.66 0.58
C TYR A 671 -25.50 -3.43 1.83
N ASP A 672 -24.82 -2.77 2.78
CA ASP A 672 -24.40 -3.39 4.05
C ASP A 672 -25.61 -3.95 4.83
N THR A 673 -26.63 -3.12 5.05
CA THR A 673 -27.85 -3.51 5.78
C THR A 673 -28.52 -4.74 5.19
N THR A 674 -28.64 -4.77 3.86
CA THR A 674 -29.23 -5.91 3.16
C THR A 674 -28.39 -7.16 3.39
N TYR A 675 -27.07 -7.10 3.19
CA TYR A 675 -26.19 -8.25 3.35
C TYR A 675 -26.14 -8.78 4.80
N ARG A 676 -26.22 -7.92 5.81
CA ARG A 676 -26.33 -8.34 7.22
C ARG A 676 -27.63 -9.10 7.49
N TYR A 677 -28.74 -8.61 6.96
CA TYR A 677 -30.01 -9.32 7.04
C TYR A 677 -29.96 -10.67 6.33
N LEU A 678 -29.35 -10.74 5.13
CA LEU A 678 -29.17 -12.01 4.43
C LEU A 678 -28.30 -12.98 5.22
N GLY A 679 -27.25 -12.48 5.88
CA GLY A 679 -26.40 -13.28 6.78
C GLY A 679 -27.18 -13.87 7.94
N MET A 680 -28.00 -13.05 8.59
CA MET A 680 -28.84 -13.47 9.72
C MET A 680 -29.79 -14.61 9.36
N ARG A 681 -30.19 -14.70 8.08
CA ARG A 681 -31.11 -15.72 7.55
C ARG A 681 -30.42 -16.80 6.72
N ASN A 682 -29.09 -16.73 6.58
CA ASN A 682 -28.29 -17.57 5.67
C ASN A 682 -28.92 -17.69 4.27
N LEU A 683 -29.33 -16.54 3.73
CA LEU A 683 -29.77 -16.38 2.35
C LEU A 683 -28.54 -16.21 1.44
N ASN A 684 -27.70 -17.25 1.41
CA ASN A 684 -26.39 -17.26 0.76
C ASN A 684 -26.48 -17.35 -0.78
N SER A 685 -25.31 -17.42 -1.44
CA SER A 685 -25.19 -17.39 -2.91
C SER A 685 -25.74 -18.63 -3.63
N GLN A 686 -26.15 -19.67 -2.88
CA GLN A 686 -26.87 -20.84 -3.39
C GLN A 686 -28.39 -20.65 -3.38
N LYS A 687 -28.92 -19.66 -2.66
CA LYS A 687 -30.37 -19.38 -2.56
C LYS A 687 -30.77 -18.17 -3.39
N ILE A 688 -30.14 -17.03 -3.14
CA ILE A 688 -30.41 -15.78 -3.83
C ILE A 688 -29.12 -15.01 -4.10
N ILE A 689 -29.16 -14.13 -5.11
CA ILE A 689 -28.08 -13.18 -5.38
C ILE A 689 -28.66 -11.78 -5.40
N VAL A 690 -28.34 -10.98 -4.38
CA VAL A 690 -28.70 -9.56 -4.34
C VAL A 690 -27.59 -8.74 -4.98
N ALA A 691 -27.80 -8.28 -6.20
CA ALA A 691 -26.81 -7.56 -6.98
C ALA A 691 -27.12 -6.05 -7.05
N THR A 692 -26.10 -5.22 -7.23
CA THR A 692 -26.24 -3.78 -7.42
C THR A 692 -25.27 -3.23 -8.47
N ARG A 693 -25.62 -2.08 -9.06
CA ARG A 693 -24.74 -1.33 -9.98
C ARG A 693 -24.72 0.16 -9.68
N SER A 694 -25.87 0.74 -9.36
CA SER A 694 -26.07 2.14 -9.02
C SER A 694 -27.16 2.28 -7.96
N LYS A 695 -27.07 3.35 -7.17
CA LYS A 695 -28.15 3.79 -6.26
C LYS A 695 -29.27 4.55 -7.00
N TYR A 696 -29.03 4.97 -8.23
CA TYR A 696 -29.98 5.77 -9.01
C TYR A 696 -30.86 4.86 -9.88
N ILE A 697 -32.18 4.97 -9.75
CA ILE A 697 -33.14 4.16 -10.52
C ILE A 697 -32.98 4.37 -12.03
N ASP A 698 -32.79 5.62 -12.47
CA ASP A 698 -32.72 6.00 -13.88
C ASP A 698 -31.35 5.81 -14.54
N ASP A 699 -30.39 5.22 -13.82
CA ASP A 699 -29.16 4.68 -14.41
C ASP A 699 -29.38 3.33 -15.08
N TYR A 700 -30.48 2.63 -14.77
CA TYR A 700 -30.84 1.33 -15.31
C TYR A 700 -31.74 1.44 -16.54
N SER A 701 -31.87 0.34 -17.27
CA SER A 701 -32.75 0.17 -18.43
C SER A 701 -33.77 -0.95 -18.23
N ALA A 702 -34.85 -0.95 -18.99
CA ALA A 702 -35.89 -1.99 -18.91
C ALA A 702 -35.32 -3.40 -19.15
N ASN A 703 -34.39 -3.53 -20.11
CA ASN A 703 -33.68 -4.79 -20.40
C ASN A 703 -32.76 -5.24 -19.25
N GLU A 704 -32.30 -4.33 -18.40
CA GLU A 704 -31.56 -4.70 -17.19
C GLU A 704 -32.50 -5.19 -16.10
N LEU A 705 -33.59 -4.48 -15.83
CA LEU A 705 -34.58 -4.87 -14.81
C LEU A 705 -35.22 -6.24 -15.13
N ALA A 706 -35.48 -6.53 -16.40
CA ALA A 706 -36.03 -7.81 -16.85
C ALA A 706 -35.16 -9.05 -16.56
N LYS A 707 -33.90 -8.87 -16.14
CA LYS A 707 -33.00 -9.97 -15.74
C LYS A 707 -33.20 -10.42 -14.30
N PHE A 708 -33.98 -9.66 -13.52
CA PHE A 708 -34.15 -9.87 -12.09
C PHE A 708 -35.60 -10.25 -11.77
N ASP A 709 -35.75 -11.21 -10.86
CA ASP A 709 -37.06 -11.70 -10.42
C ASP A 709 -37.70 -10.73 -9.42
N LEU A 710 -36.89 -9.86 -8.81
CA LEU A 710 -37.30 -8.84 -7.86
C LEU A 710 -36.37 -7.62 -7.94
N VAL A 711 -36.96 -6.43 -7.89
CA VAL A 711 -36.26 -5.16 -7.66
C VAL A 711 -36.55 -4.66 -6.25
N VAL A 712 -35.49 -4.41 -5.47
CA VAL A 712 -35.55 -3.83 -4.14
C VAL A 712 -35.09 -2.38 -4.21
N LEU A 713 -35.97 -1.47 -3.83
CA LEU A 713 -35.72 -0.03 -3.71
C LEU A 713 -35.54 0.31 -2.24
N TYR A 714 -34.30 0.47 -1.79
CA TYR A 714 -33.97 0.74 -0.40
C TYR A 714 -32.84 1.77 -0.30
N ARG A 715 -33.11 2.92 0.32
CA ARG A 715 -32.20 4.10 0.32
C ARG A 715 -31.71 4.46 -1.10
N TYR A 716 -32.63 4.41 -2.05
CA TYR A 716 -32.40 4.69 -3.46
C TYR A 716 -32.44 6.20 -3.74
N ASP A 717 -32.04 6.58 -4.95
CA ASP A 717 -32.18 7.95 -5.46
C ASP A 717 -32.51 7.91 -6.97
N TYR A 718 -32.62 9.06 -7.62
CA TYR A 718 -32.76 9.22 -9.06
C TYR A 718 -32.33 10.62 -9.51
N HIS A 719 -31.82 10.73 -10.73
CA HIS A 719 -31.51 12.01 -11.34
C HIS A 719 -32.79 12.71 -11.83
N ARG A 720 -33.72 11.97 -12.43
CA ARG A 720 -35.00 12.47 -12.96
C ARG A 720 -36.16 11.57 -12.56
N GLY A 721 -37.02 12.05 -11.66
CA GLY A 721 -38.13 11.28 -11.09
C GLY A 721 -39.10 10.73 -12.14
N SER A 722 -39.49 11.54 -13.13
CA SER A 722 -40.39 11.10 -14.20
C SER A 722 -39.85 9.92 -15.01
N ARG A 723 -38.53 9.88 -15.26
CA ARG A 723 -37.87 8.77 -15.96
C ARG A 723 -37.75 7.54 -15.07
N ALA A 724 -37.33 7.74 -13.82
CA ALA A 724 -37.20 6.66 -12.83
C ALA A 724 -38.52 5.92 -12.61
N TRP A 725 -39.60 6.66 -12.34
CA TRP A 725 -40.90 6.06 -12.05
C TRP A 725 -41.60 5.50 -13.28
N LYS A 726 -41.35 6.07 -14.48
CA LYS A 726 -41.75 5.43 -15.73
C LYS A 726 -41.10 4.06 -15.91
N LEU A 727 -39.79 3.94 -15.64
CA LEU A 727 -39.05 2.69 -15.75
C LEU A 727 -39.59 1.62 -14.77
N ILE A 728 -39.81 1.98 -13.51
CA ILE A 728 -40.41 1.07 -12.52
C ILE A 728 -41.83 0.67 -12.92
N GLY A 729 -42.63 1.62 -13.40
CA GLY A 729 -43.98 1.36 -13.90
C GLY A 729 -44.00 0.38 -15.08
N GLU A 730 -43.11 0.55 -16.05
CA GLU A 730 -42.97 -0.38 -17.19
C GLU A 730 -42.55 -1.78 -16.73
N TYR A 731 -41.63 -1.89 -15.78
CA TYR A 731 -41.22 -3.17 -15.20
C TYR A 731 -42.39 -3.87 -14.47
N LEU A 732 -43.14 -3.14 -13.64
CA LEU A 732 -44.33 -3.66 -12.96
C LEU A 732 -45.41 -4.12 -13.96
N LYS A 733 -45.74 -3.28 -14.95
CA LYS A 733 -46.72 -3.63 -16.01
C LYS A 733 -46.30 -4.87 -16.80
N GLY A 734 -45.00 -5.12 -16.94
CA GLY A 734 -44.43 -6.33 -17.56
C GLY A 734 -44.46 -7.59 -16.69
N GLY A 735 -45.07 -7.55 -15.50
CA GLY A 735 -45.09 -8.68 -14.54
C GLY A 735 -43.95 -8.66 -13.52
N GLY A 736 -43.14 -7.61 -13.52
CA GLY A 736 -42.06 -7.40 -12.56
C GLY A 736 -42.58 -7.22 -11.13
N LYS A 737 -41.69 -7.43 -10.15
CA LYS A 737 -42.02 -7.37 -8.73
C LYS A 737 -41.10 -6.41 -8.01
N VAL A 738 -41.67 -5.57 -7.15
CA VAL A 738 -40.93 -4.52 -6.46
C VAL A 738 -41.18 -4.58 -4.96
N TYR A 739 -40.12 -4.56 -4.18
CA TYR A 739 -40.16 -4.20 -2.77
C TYR A 739 -39.57 -2.81 -2.60
N ILE A 740 -40.28 -1.92 -1.91
CA ILE A 740 -39.84 -0.55 -1.65
C ILE A 740 -40.02 -0.20 -0.18
N ASP A 741 -39.00 0.44 0.41
CA ASP A 741 -39.12 1.00 1.76
C ASP A 741 -38.81 2.49 1.75
N THR A 742 -39.74 3.31 2.27
CA THR A 742 -39.60 4.77 2.35
C THR A 742 -39.38 5.27 3.77
N GLY A 743 -39.21 4.39 4.75
CA GLY A 743 -38.87 4.77 6.12
C GLY A 743 -37.47 5.37 6.32
N PRO A 744 -36.41 4.99 5.54
CA PRO A 744 -35.20 5.79 5.42
C PRO A 744 -35.49 7.15 4.80
N ASP A 745 -34.58 8.10 4.92
CA ASP A 745 -34.72 9.42 4.31
C ASP A 745 -34.51 9.36 2.77
N VAL A 746 -35.61 9.24 2.03
CA VAL A 746 -35.68 9.29 0.56
C VAL A 746 -36.71 10.33 0.11
N LYS A 747 -36.71 10.69 -1.19
CA LYS A 747 -37.62 11.73 -1.73
C LYS A 747 -39.11 11.37 -1.54
N GLU A 748 -39.43 10.08 -1.54
CA GLU A 748 -40.78 9.54 -1.30
C GLU A 748 -41.09 9.30 0.17
N SER A 749 -40.24 9.70 1.12
CA SER A 749 -40.55 9.55 2.55
C SER A 749 -41.60 10.55 3.02
N ALA A 750 -41.54 11.77 2.49
CA ALA A 750 -42.50 12.85 2.71
C ALA A 750 -42.72 13.60 1.39
N SER A 751 -43.82 13.29 0.69
CA SER A 751 -44.12 13.81 -0.65
C SER A 751 -45.61 14.08 -0.81
N GLY A 752 -45.94 15.24 -1.36
CA GLY A 752 -47.33 15.62 -1.69
C GLY A 752 -47.82 15.08 -3.04
N ASN A 753 -46.98 14.37 -3.79
CA ASN A 753 -47.34 13.78 -5.07
C ASN A 753 -46.49 12.54 -5.34
N LEU A 754 -47.02 11.38 -4.98
CA LEU A 754 -46.40 10.09 -5.25
C LEU A 754 -46.79 9.55 -6.64
N PRO A 755 -45.93 8.75 -7.28
CA PRO A 755 -46.26 8.07 -8.54
C PRO A 755 -47.49 7.17 -8.40
N GLU A 756 -48.23 7.00 -9.51
CA GLU A 756 -49.49 6.21 -9.57
C GLU A 756 -49.37 4.73 -9.15
N TYR A 757 -48.16 4.20 -9.02
CA TYR A 757 -47.89 2.81 -8.63
C TYR A 757 -47.68 2.63 -7.11
N PHE A 758 -47.58 3.72 -6.35
CA PHE A 758 -47.58 3.66 -4.90
C PHE A 758 -48.97 3.27 -4.37
N PRO A 759 -49.08 2.76 -3.14
CA PRO A 759 -50.38 2.48 -2.50
C PRO A 759 -51.23 3.72 -2.17
N PHE A 760 -50.67 4.92 -2.24
CA PHE A 760 -51.34 6.18 -1.90
C PHE A 760 -50.73 7.38 -2.61
N ALA A 761 -51.49 8.47 -2.70
CA ALA A 761 -51.11 9.68 -3.45
C ALA A 761 -50.14 10.62 -2.72
N LYS A 762 -50.15 10.60 -1.38
CA LYS A 762 -49.35 11.46 -0.51
C LYS A 762 -48.77 10.69 0.66
N THR A 763 -47.61 11.12 1.12
CA THR A 763 -46.93 10.55 2.28
C THR A 763 -46.35 11.63 3.16
N VAL A 764 -46.43 11.41 4.46
CA VAL A 764 -45.78 12.21 5.51
C VAL A 764 -44.86 11.29 6.30
N ARG A 765 -43.87 11.85 6.99
CA ARG A 765 -42.93 11.09 7.84
C ARG A 765 -42.77 11.79 9.18
N ASP A 766 -43.40 11.23 10.20
CA ASP A 766 -43.40 11.77 11.55
C ASP A 766 -43.51 10.65 12.61
N ASP A 767 -43.67 11.08 13.86
CA ASP A 767 -43.78 10.22 15.04
C ASP A 767 -45.22 9.69 15.18
N ILE A 768 -45.37 8.36 15.07
CA ILE A 768 -46.65 7.65 15.28
C ILE A 768 -46.72 6.89 16.61
N GLY A 769 -45.79 7.17 17.54
CA GLY A 769 -45.59 6.47 18.80
C GLY A 769 -44.58 5.32 18.73
N SER A 770 -43.96 5.01 19.88
CA SER A 770 -42.91 3.99 19.99
C SER A 770 -43.42 2.55 20.12
N GLY A 771 -44.68 2.35 20.48
CA GLY A 771 -45.30 1.04 20.68
C GLY A 771 -45.98 0.47 19.45
N TRP A 772 -46.18 -0.85 19.46
CA TRP A 772 -46.89 -1.59 18.42
C TRP A 772 -48.34 -1.89 18.84
N ASN A 773 -49.29 -1.14 18.30
CA ASN A 773 -50.72 -1.47 18.30
C ASN A 773 -51.12 -1.89 16.88
N ALA A 774 -50.66 -3.08 16.51
CA ALA A 774 -50.72 -3.59 15.15
C ALA A 774 -52.14 -4.06 14.76
N GLN A 775 -52.60 -3.64 13.59
CA GLN A 775 -53.79 -4.18 12.94
C GLN A 775 -53.36 -4.80 11.60
N VAL A 776 -53.54 -6.11 11.48
CA VAL A 776 -53.13 -6.89 10.31
C VAL A 776 -54.27 -6.94 9.31
N GLY A 777 -53.99 -6.62 8.04
CA GLY A 777 -54.95 -6.72 6.95
C GLY A 777 -54.73 -7.93 6.06
N ASP A 778 -53.54 -8.08 5.47
CA ASP A 778 -53.17 -9.23 4.63
C ASP A 778 -52.49 -10.33 5.47
N GLU A 779 -53.20 -11.45 5.66
CA GLU A 779 -52.72 -12.58 6.47
C GLU A 779 -51.57 -13.36 5.82
N THR A 780 -51.31 -13.22 4.51
CA THR A 780 -50.32 -14.06 3.82
C THR A 780 -48.88 -13.74 4.21
N VAL A 781 -48.51 -12.46 4.17
CA VAL A 781 -47.17 -11.99 4.58
C VAL A 781 -47.04 -11.85 6.11
N ALA A 782 -48.17 -11.77 6.82
CA ALA A 782 -48.23 -11.76 8.27
C ALA A 782 -48.16 -13.17 8.90
N LYS A 783 -48.14 -14.23 8.10
CA LYS A 783 -48.20 -15.62 8.59
C LYS A 783 -47.04 -15.92 9.56
N GLY A 784 -47.41 -16.32 10.78
CA GLY A 784 -46.44 -16.72 11.81
C GLY A 784 -45.61 -15.55 12.37
N VAL A 785 -46.08 -14.31 12.21
CA VAL A 785 -45.46 -13.10 12.75
C VAL A 785 -46.30 -12.58 13.91
N ASP A 786 -45.67 -12.39 15.07
CA ASP A 786 -46.28 -11.73 16.21
C ASP A 786 -45.83 -10.26 16.28
N PHE A 787 -46.65 -9.36 15.74
CA PHE A 787 -46.32 -7.92 15.70
C PHE A 787 -46.23 -7.27 17.08
N ALA A 788 -46.79 -7.87 18.13
CA ALA A 788 -46.64 -7.37 19.49
C ALA A 788 -45.22 -7.58 20.03
N LYS A 789 -44.42 -8.46 19.40
CA LYS A 789 -43.02 -8.72 19.73
C LYS A 789 -42.03 -7.88 18.93
N PHE A 790 -42.50 -7.06 17.99
CA PHE A 790 -41.60 -6.14 17.28
C PHE A 790 -40.90 -5.23 18.28
N SER A 791 -39.66 -4.89 17.96
CA SER A 791 -38.86 -3.99 18.77
C SER A 791 -39.49 -2.59 18.79
N PRO A 792 -39.36 -1.82 19.88
CA PRO A 792 -39.94 -0.48 19.94
C PRO A 792 -39.39 0.43 18.83
N LEU A 793 -40.28 1.25 18.28
CA LEU A 793 -39.96 2.28 17.29
C LEU A 793 -39.21 3.45 17.98
N LEU A 794 -37.97 3.22 18.37
CA LEU A 794 -37.08 4.19 19.03
C LEU A 794 -35.77 4.31 18.25
N PHE A 795 -35.20 5.51 18.11
CA PHE A 795 -33.89 5.75 17.48
C PHE A 795 -33.17 6.92 18.17
N ASP A 796 -31.90 6.75 18.53
CA ASP A 796 -31.05 7.78 19.15
C ASP A 796 -31.71 8.59 20.30
N GLY A 797 -32.48 7.91 21.15
CA GLY A 797 -33.15 8.50 22.31
C GLY A 797 -34.49 9.20 22.01
N GLY A 798 -34.96 9.18 20.76
CA GLY A 798 -36.27 9.68 20.34
C GLY A 798 -37.15 8.58 19.72
N VAL A 799 -38.38 8.95 19.34
CA VAL A 799 -39.28 8.06 18.60
C VAL A 799 -38.84 7.94 17.15
N TRP A 800 -38.95 6.74 16.60
CA TRP A 800 -38.61 6.41 15.22
C TRP A 800 -39.66 6.97 14.27
N ASN A 801 -39.26 7.85 13.35
CA ASN A 801 -40.19 8.41 12.37
C ASN A 801 -40.58 7.39 11.31
N VAL A 802 -41.88 7.31 11.01
CA VAL A 802 -42.48 6.36 10.07
C VAL A 802 -43.12 7.12 8.93
N SER A 803 -42.84 6.71 7.69
CA SER A 803 -43.59 7.16 6.52
C SER A 803 -44.95 6.48 6.46
N HIS A 804 -46.02 7.27 6.28
CA HIS A 804 -47.38 6.77 6.16
C HIS A 804 -48.24 7.74 5.32
N PRO A 805 -49.40 7.30 4.78
CA PRO A 805 -50.31 8.21 4.09
C PRO A 805 -50.79 9.31 5.04
N GLU A 806 -50.93 10.54 4.54
CA GLU A 806 -51.41 11.68 5.32
C GLU A 806 -52.79 11.38 5.90
N ASN A 807 -53.71 10.92 5.04
CA ASN A 807 -55.06 10.48 5.40
C ASN A 807 -55.42 9.16 4.71
N ASP A 808 -56.36 8.39 5.29
CA ASP A 808 -56.88 7.15 4.66
C ASP A 808 -57.55 7.43 3.30
N ALA A 809 -58.02 8.65 3.05
CA ALA A 809 -58.58 9.08 1.76
C ALA A 809 -57.53 9.20 0.64
N ASP A 810 -56.23 9.27 0.97
CA ASP A 810 -55.15 9.32 -0.02
C ASP A 810 -54.79 7.91 -0.54
N ILE A 811 -55.35 6.85 0.04
CA ILE A 811 -55.11 5.45 -0.35
C ILE A 811 -55.84 5.15 -1.66
N TYR A 812 -55.11 4.67 -2.67
CA TYR A 812 -55.70 4.36 -3.96
C TYR A 812 -56.60 3.12 -3.90
N THR A 813 -57.68 3.15 -4.68
CA THR A 813 -58.59 2.01 -4.87
C THR A 813 -57.83 0.79 -5.39
N GLY A 814 -58.00 -0.36 -4.74
CA GLY A 814 -57.30 -1.60 -5.09
C GLY A 814 -56.03 -1.88 -4.27
N THR A 815 -55.61 -0.93 -3.42
CA THR A 815 -54.53 -1.14 -2.44
C THR A 815 -54.97 -2.13 -1.36
N ARG A 816 -54.12 -3.11 -1.06
CA ARG A 816 -54.29 -4.02 0.09
C ARG A 816 -53.41 -3.56 1.23
N VAL A 817 -54.02 -3.11 2.32
CA VAL A 817 -53.30 -2.75 3.55
C VAL A 817 -52.80 -4.02 4.21
N ILE A 818 -51.49 -4.11 4.45
CA ILE A 818 -50.85 -5.26 5.11
C ILE A 818 -50.84 -5.04 6.62
N LEU A 819 -50.40 -3.86 7.06
CA LEU A 819 -50.19 -3.54 8.46
C LEU A 819 -50.53 -2.08 8.73
N LYS A 820 -51.36 -1.84 9.74
CA LYS A 820 -51.47 -0.54 10.41
C LYS A 820 -50.81 -0.61 11.80
N ASN A 821 -50.15 0.46 12.21
CA ASN A 821 -49.70 0.66 13.60
C ASN A 821 -50.27 1.99 14.11
N ASN A 822 -50.86 1.99 15.31
CA ASN A 822 -51.51 3.17 15.90
C ASN A 822 -52.48 3.88 14.93
N GLY A 823 -53.22 3.09 14.15
CA GLY A 823 -54.19 3.56 13.16
C GLY A 823 -53.59 4.05 11.83
N LYS A 824 -52.27 4.15 11.70
CA LYS A 824 -51.58 4.57 10.46
C LYS A 824 -51.10 3.38 9.64
N VAL A 825 -51.22 3.43 8.31
CA VAL A 825 -50.73 2.37 7.41
C VAL A 825 -49.21 2.41 7.34
N VAL A 826 -48.55 1.31 7.70
CA VAL A 826 -47.08 1.18 7.72
C VAL A 826 -46.55 0.11 6.76
N ALA A 827 -47.44 -0.73 6.22
CA ALA A 827 -47.15 -1.63 5.11
C ALA A 827 -48.39 -1.84 4.23
N ALA A 828 -48.21 -1.90 2.92
CA ALA A 828 -49.28 -2.11 1.95
C ALA A 828 -48.77 -2.79 0.67
N SER A 829 -49.67 -3.36 -0.13
CA SER A 829 -49.38 -3.90 -1.45
C SER A 829 -50.36 -3.44 -2.52
N VAL A 830 -49.87 -3.38 -3.75
CA VAL A 830 -50.63 -3.03 -4.94
C VAL A 830 -50.27 -4.02 -6.05
N ASP A 831 -51.29 -4.54 -6.74
CA ASP A 831 -51.10 -5.27 -7.99
C ASP A 831 -51.19 -4.27 -9.15
N VAL A 832 -50.17 -4.27 -10.02
CA VAL A 832 -50.10 -3.40 -11.20
C VAL A 832 -50.12 -4.29 -12.43
N GLN A 833 -51.31 -4.50 -12.99
CA GLN A 833 -51.56 -5.52 -14.01
C GLN A 833 -51.11 -6.92 -13.51
N SER A 834 -50.09 -7.52 -14.13
CA SER A 834 -49.51 -8.80 -13.69
C SER A 834 -48.35 -8.65 -12.69
N GLY A 835 -47.89 -7.43 -12.44
CA GLY A 835 -46.82 -7.15 -11.48
C GLY A 835 -47.35 -6.88 -10.07
N LYS A 836 -46.43 -6.87 -9.11
CA LYS A 836 -46.75 -6.66 -7.68
C LYS A 836 -45.74 -5.73 -7.01
N LEU A 837 -46.24 -4.75 -6.27
CA LEU A 837 -45.45 -3.85 -5.43
C LEU A 837 -45.83 -4.05 -3.96
N ILE A 838 -44.84 -4.24 -3.09
CA ILE A 838 -44.99 -4.20 -1.63
C ILE A 838 -44.18 -3.03 -1.08
N TRP A 839 -44.84 -2.20 -0.26
CA TRP A 839 -44.27 -1.01 0.35
C TRP A 839 -44.24 -1.13 1.88
N THR A 840 -43.14 -0.68 2.50
CA THR A 840 -43.01 -0.48 3.96
C THR A 840 -42.55 0.93 4.30
N GLY A 841 -43.06 1.48 5.41
CA GLY A 841 -42.83 2.88 5.77
C GLY A 841 -41.87 3.14 6.93
N PHE A 842 -41.34 2.09 7.59
CA PHE A 842 -40.65 2.24 8.88
C PHE A 842 -39.19 1.80 8.87
N ASN A 843 -38.56 1.64 7.69
CA ASN A 843 -37.16 1.21 7.56
C ASN A 843 -36.95 -0.21 8.11
N LEU A 844 -37.82 -1.13 7.69
CA LEU A 844 -37.86 -2.51 8.17
C LEU A 844 -36.50 -3.22 8.08
N PRO A 845 -35.73 -3.15 6.97
CA PRO A 845 -34.45 -3.86 6.88
C PRO A 845 -33.43 -3.45 7.94
N TYR A 846 -33.36 -2.15 8.28
CA TYR A 846 -32.42 -1.67 9.29
C TYR A 846 -32.90 -1.98 10.71
N HIS A 847 -34.20 -1.85 10.97
CA HIS A 847 -34.79 -2.17 12.26
C HIS A 847 -34.53 -3.63 12.66
N VAL A 848 -34.68 -4.55 11.70
CA VAL A 848 -34.39 -5.99 11.86
C VAL A 848 -32.95 -6.24 12.31
N ILE A 849 -31.96 -5.67 11.62
CA ILE A 849 -30.54 -5.96 11.91
C ILE A 849 -30.01 -5.23 13.15
N ARG A 850 -30.67 -4.15 13.55
CA ARG A 850 -30.29 -3.39 14.75
C ARG A 850 -30.68 -4.14 16.01
N ASP A 851 -31.90 -4.66 16.04
CA ASP A 851 -32.49 -5.23 17.24
C ASP A 851 -32.48 -6.77 17.25
N TYR A 852 -32.06 -7.41 16.14
CA TYR A 852 -32.04 -8.86 15.95
C TYR A 852 -33.40 -9.52 16.26
N ASN A 853 -34.48 -8.82 15.91
CA ASN A 853 -35.84 -9.26 16.21
C ASN A 853 -36.30 -10.34 15.22
N GLU A 854 -36.60 -11.54 15.74
CA GLU A 854 -36.98 -12.69 14.91
C GLU A 854 -38.32 -12.50 14.20
N ASP A 855 -39.32 -11.87 14.84
CA ASP A 855 -40.64 -11.63 14.24
C ASP A 855 -40.56 -10.61 13.10
N GLU A 856 -39.78 -9.54 13.26
CA GLU A 856 -39.52 -8.58 12.18
C GLU A 856 -38.75 -9.24 11.03
N ALA A 857 -37.76 -10.08 11.35
CA ALA A 857 -37.01 -10.83 10.36
C ALA A 857 -37.90 -11.79 9.58
N ASN A 858 -38.85 -12.44 10.25
CA ASN A 858 -39.84 -13.31 9.63
C ASN A 858 -40.78 -12.51 8.73
N PHE A 859 -41.22 -11.32 9.16
CA PHE A 859 -42.04 -10.45 8.32
C PHE A 859 -41.32 -10.02 7.04
N LEU A 860 -40.06 -9.58 7.14
CA LEU A 860 -39.25 -9.26 5.96
C LEU A 860 -39.02 -10.49 5.07
N THR A 861 -38.79 -11.67 5.67
CA THR A 861 -38.63 -12.93 4.92
C THR A 861 -39.91 -13.29 4.18
N ASN A 862 -41.07 -13.16 4.83
CA ASN A 862 -42.37 -13.44 4.25
C ASN A 862 -42.65 -12.50 3.06
N ILE A 863 -42.37 -11.20 3.21
CA ILE A 863 -42.45 -10.22 2.12
C ILE A 863 -41.61 -10.69 0.93
N LEU A 864 -40.33 -10.98 1.15
CA LEU A 864 -39.43 -11.41 0.08
C LEU A 864 -39.87 -12.73 -0.56
N SER A 865 -40.30 -13.71 0.24
CA SER A 865 -40.79 -15.01 -0.26
C SER A 865 -42.11 -14.91 -1.04
N SER A 866 -42.94 -13.91 -0.73
CA SER A 866 -44.18 -13.65 -1.46
C SER A 866 -43.91 -13.04 -2.85
N LEU A 867 -42.74 -12.42 -3.01
CA LEU A 867 -42.30 -11.80 -4.25
C LEU A 867 -41.42 -12.76 -5.06
N THR A 868 -40.56 -13.53 -4.43
CA THR A 868 -39.59 -14.34 -5.17
C THR A 868 -39.25 -15.65 -4.45
N ASP A 869 -38.64 -16.57 -5.19
CA ASP A 869 -38.24 -17.86 -4.66
C ASP A 869 -36.92 -17.75 -3.88
N LEU A 870 -36.97 -18.08 -2.58
CA LEU A 870 -35.81 -18.06 -1.68
C LEU A 870 -35.22 -19.45 -1.44
N SER A 871 -35.73 -20.48 -2.13
CA SER A 871 -35.24 -21.85 -2.00
C SER A 871 -33.84 -22.01 -2.55
N GLU A 872 -33.12 -22.98 -2.00
CA GLU A 872 -31.79 -23.34 -2.48
C GLU A 872 -31.87 -23.88 -3.91
N LYS A 873 -30.96 -23.39 -4.75
CA LYS A 873 -30.79 -23.80 -6.13
C LYS A 873 -29.41 -24.43 -6.26
N LYS A 874 -29.36 -25.61 -6.85
CA LYS A 874 -28.08 -26.26 -7.13
C LYS A 874 -27.25 -25.36 -8.05
N VAL A 875 -25.98 -25.22 -7.67
CA VAL A 875 -24.93 -24.72 -8.57
C VAL A 875 -24.94 -25.64 -9.80
N GLY A 876 -25.01 -25.06 -10.98
CA GLY A 876 -25.08 -25.84 -12.21
C GLY A 876 -23.74 -26.53 -12.51
N ASP A 877 -23.79 -27.67 -13.18
CA ASP A 877 -22.57 -28.29 -13.71
C ASP A 877 -21.87 -27.31 -14.64
N ALA A 878 -20.63 -26.97 -14.30
CA ALA A 878 -19.82 -26.02 -15.05
C ALA A 878 -18.39 -26.50 -15.09
N SER A 879 -17.75 -26.33 -16.25
CA SER A 879 -16.29 -26.42 -16.34
C SER A 879 -15.73 -25.01 -16.39
N TYR A 880 -14.67 -24.78 -15.62
CA TYR A 880 -13.97 -23.50 -15.63
C TYR A 880 -12.54 -23.71 -16.09
N LYS A 881 -12.02 -22.71 -16.82
CA LYS A 881 -10.63 -22.67 -17.25
C LYS A 881 -9.93 -21.46 -16.66
N TRP A 882 -8.85 -21.73 -15.94
CA TRP A 882 -7.95 -20.70 -15.42
C TRP A 882 -6.84 -20.43 -16.43
N PHE A 883 -6.90 -19.29 -17.14
CA PHE A 883 -5.82 -18.90 -18.08
C PHE A 883 -4.74 -18.05 -17.40
N SER A 884 -5.13 -16.92 -16.79
CA SER A 884 -4.24 -16.01 -16.06
C SER A 884 -5.03 -15.24 -15.00
N PRO A 885 -4.44 -14.59 -13.99
CA PRO A 885 -5.19 -13.80 -13.01
C PRO A 885 -6.25 -12.86 -13.61
N GLU A 886 -6.00 -12.33 -14.80
CA GLU A 886 -6.87 -11.41 -15.52
C GLU A 886 -7.88 -12.09 -16.46
N LYS A 887 -7.76 -13.40 -16.72
CA LYS A 887 -8.61 -14.13 -17.68
C LYS A 887 -9.14 -15.45 -17.13
N ARG A 888 -10.47 -15.55 -17.04
CA ARG A 888 -11.21 -16.77 -16.68
C ARG A 888 -12.25 -17.10 -17.72
N GLU A 889 -12.54 -18.37 -17.87
CA GLU A 889 -13.66 -18.83 -18.67
C GLU A 889 -14.48 -19.83 -17.86
N VAL A 890 -15.80 -19.75 -18.00
CA VAL A 890 -16.73 -20.75 -17.50
C VAL A 890 -17.63 -21.19 -18.64
N GLN A 891 -17.76 -22.50 -18.80
CA GLN A 891 -18.75 -23.13 -19.67
C GLN A 891 -19.99 -23.40 -18.82
N THR A 892 -21.15 -22.96 -19.29
CA THR A 892 -22.43 -23.09 -18.59
C THR A 892 -23.39 -23.94 -19.40
N ASN A 893 -24.15 -24.80 -18.71
CA ASN A 893 -25.19 -25.60 -19.33
C ASN A 893 -26.58 -25.01 -18.99
N GLY A 894 -26.94 -23.91 -19.65
CA GLY A 894 -28.26 -23.28 -19.49
C GLY A 894 -28.50 -22.57 -18.15
N ALA A 895 -27.41 -22.18 -17.46
CA ALA A 895 -27.49 -21.48 -16.18
C ALA A 895 -28.18 -20.11 -16.30
N ARG A 896 -28.72 -19.59 -15.19
CA ARG A 896 -29.33 -18.24 -15.16
C ARG A 896 -28.31 -17.12 -15.04
N ALA A 897 -27.13 -17.41 -14.51
CA ALA A 897 -26.08 -16.42 -14.29
C ALA A 897 -24.71 -17.10 -14.14
N VAL A 898 -23.68 -16.26 -14.05
CA VAL A 898 -22.37 -16.66 -13.52
C VAL A 898 -22.03 -15.79 -12.33
N LEU A 899 -21.57 -16.43 -11.25
CA LEU A 899 -21.00 -15.79 -10.08
C LEU A 899 -19.50 -16.01 -10.05
N PHE A 900 -18.74 -14.93 -9.93
CA PHE A 900 -17.30 -14.95 -9.80
C PHE A 900 -16.89 -14.16 -8.55
N LYS A 901 -16.54 -14.89 -7.48
CA LYS A 901 -16.19 -14.39 -6.14
C LYS A 901 -14.82 -13.73 -6.08
N GLU A 902 -14.40 -13.06 -7.14
CA GLU A 902 -13.33 -12.08 -7.13
C GLU A 902 -13.92 -10.67 -7.08
N GLU A 903 -13.23 -9.72 -6.44
CA GLU A 903 -13.81 -8.41 -6.19
C GLU A 903 -14.08 -7.65 -7.49
N ALA A 904 -15.27 -7.08 -7.60
CA ALA A 904 -15.80 -6.35 -8.75
C ALA A 904 -15.26 -4.91 -8.81
N PHE A 905 -13.93 -4.77 -8.72
CA PHE A 905 -13.27 -3.51 -9.06
C PHE A 905 -13.63 -3.10 -10.49
N PRO A 906 -13.66 -1.79 -10.78
CA PRO A 906 -13.94 -1.31 -12.13
C PRO A 906 -13.07 -2.01 -13.18
N ASN A 907 -13.63 -2.19 -14.38
CA ASN A 907 -12.98 -2.74 -15.59
C ASN A 907 -12.86 -4.26 -15.69
N TRP A 908 -13.47 -5.02 -14.77
CA TRP A 908 -13.87 -6.39 -15.12
C TRP A 908 -14.89 -6.35 -16.26
N LEU A 909 -14.64 -7.16 -17.28
CA LEU A 909 -15.49 -7.32 -18.45
C LEU A 909 -15.92 -8.77 -18.58
N ALA A 910 -17.19 -9.00 -18.87
CA ALA A 910 -17.72 -10.31 -19.21
C ALA A 910 -18.16 -10.32 -20.68
N LYS A 911 -17.88 -11.42 -21.39
CA LYS A 911 -18.30 -11.64 -22.78
C LYS A 911 -18.86 -13.04 -22.97
N SER A 912 -19.88 -13.17 -23.82
CA SER A 912 -20.34 -14.49 -24.31
C SER A 912 -19.39 -15.10 -25.33
N GLU A 913 -19.65 -16.34 -25.74
CA GLU A 913 -18.99 -17.05 -26.84
C GLU A 913 -18.96 -16.24 -28.15
N ASN A 914 -20.01 -15.46 -28.42
CA ASN A 914 -20.14 -14.63 -29.62
C ASN A 914 -19.43 -13.27 -29.51
N GLY A 915 -18.73 -13.02 -28.39
CA GLY A 915 -18.05 -11.75 -28.13
C GLY A 915 -18.96 -10.62 -27.66
N GLN A 916 -20.26 -10.87 -27.45
CA GLN A 916 -21.21 -9.88 -26.94
C GLN A 916 -20.84 -9.51 -25.49
N LYS A 917 -20.78 -8.20 -25.22
CA LYS A 917 -20.49 -7.69 -23.86
C LYS A 917 -21.69 -7.96 -22.95
N LEU A 918 -21.43 -8.60 -21.81
CA LEU A 918 -22.41 -8.86 -20.76
C LEU A 918 -22.26 -7.82 -19.64
N GLN A 919 -23.37 -7.43 -19.03
CA GLN A 919 -23.37 -6.44 -17.96
C GLN A 919 -22.91 -7.09 -16.64
N VAL A 920 -21.90 -6.49 -16.02
CA VAL A 920 -21.39 -6.89 -14.70
C VAL A 920 -22.13 -6.11 -13.62
N TYR A 921 -22.52 -6.82 -12.57
CA TYR A 921 -23.08 -6.30 -11.33
C TYR A 921 -22.18 -6.71 -10.15
N LYS A 922 -22.41 -6.07 -9.00
CA LYS A 922 -21.70 -6.30 -7.75
C LYS A 922 -22.59 -7.05 -6.77
N ALA A 923 -22.11 -8.12 -6.15
CA ALA A 923 -22.85 -8.89 -5.15
C ALA A 923 -21.89 -9.53 -4.14
N GLY A 924 -22.32 -9.75 -2.90
CA GLY A 924 -21.54 -10.40 -1.83
C GLY A 924 -21.11 -9.45 -0.72
N PRO A 925 -20.78 -9.98 0.46
CA PRO A 925 -20.42 -9.23 1.66
C PRO A 925 -18.97 -8.73 1.62
N THR A 926 -18.60 -8.03 0.56
CA THR A 926 -17.32 -7.29 0.45
C THR A 926 -17.55 -5.96 -0.27
N SER A 927 -16.53 -5.11 -0.32
CA SER A 927 -16.55 -3.86 -1.06
C SER A 927 -15.39 -3.83 -2.07
N PRO A 928 -15.67 -3.67 -3.37
CA PRO A 928 -16.93 -3.23 -3.98
C PRO A 928 -18.01 -4.32 -4.19
N GLY A 929 -17.82 -5.52 -3.64
CA GLY A 929 -18.63 -6.71 -3.91
C GLY A 929 -17.90 -7.64 -4.88
N TYR A 930 -18.41 -8.84 -5.10
CA TYR A 930 -17.95 -9.79 -6.13
C TYR A 930 -18.66 -9.61 -7.46
N ILE A 931 -18.10 -10.21 -8.51
CA ILE A 931 -18.58 -10.11 -9.89
C ILE A 931 -19.79 -11.03 -10.10
N TYR A 932 -20.90 -10.45 -10.53
CA TYR A 932 -22.11 -11.19 -10.90
C TYR A 932 -22.60 -10.81 -12.30
N VAL A 933 -22.92 -11.81 -13.12
CA VAL A 933 -23.39 -11.62 -14.50
C VAL A 933 -24.69 -12.40 -14.70
N PRO A 934 -25.86 -11.76 -14.50
CA PRO A 934 -27.16 -12.38 -14.77
C PRO A 934 -27.48 -12.35 -16.26
N PHE A 935 -28.18 -13.38 -16.70
CA PHE A 935 -28.63 -13.56 -18.07
C PHE A 935 -30.14 -13.28 -18.18
N SER A 936 -30.58 -12.83 -19.35
CA SER A 936 -32.01 -12.79 -19.67
C SER A 936 -32.50 -14.17 -20.10
N GLY A 937 -33.81 -14.44 -20.00
CA GLY A 937 -34.40 -15.70 -20.43
C GLY A 937 -34.02 -16.11 -21.86
N ASP A 938 -33.96 -15.13 -22.77
CA ASP A 938 -33.62 -15.33 -24.18
C ASP A 938 -32.11 -15.48 -24.44
N LEU A 939 -31.26 -15.12 -23.48
CA LEU A 939 -29.81 -15.02 -23.67
C LEU A 939 -29.06 -15.88 -22.66
N LYS A 940 -29.02 -17.19 -22.86
CA LYS A 940 -28.28 -18.13 -22.01
C LYS A 940 -26.97 -18.57 -22.68
N PRO A 941 -25.87 -17.80 -22.52
CA PRO A 941 -24.60 -18.11 -23.18
C PRO A 941 -24.06 -19.47 -22.74
N GLN A 942 -23.54 -20.25 -23.68
CA GLN A 942 -22.86 -21.51 -23.35
C GLN A 942 -21.51 -21.25 -22.69
N GLN A 943 -20.90 -20.08 -22.94
CA GLN A 943 -19.61 -19.73 -22.39
C GLN A 943 -19.59 -18.27 -21.96
N VAL A 944 -19.08 -18.00 -20.76
CA VAL A 944 -18.74 -16.64 -20.34
C VAL A 944 -17.26 -16.54 -20.09
N THR A 945 -16.64 -15.54 -20.70
CA THR A 945 -15.24 -15.23 -20.48
C THR A 945 -15.10 -13.88 -19.79
N PHE A 946 -14.38 -13.90 -18.67
CA PHE A 946 -14.04 -12.72 -17.89
C PHE A 946 -12.65 -12.24 -18.26
N TYR A 947 -12.52 -10.92 -18.38
CA TYR A 947 -11.26 -10.25 -18.62
C TYR A 947 -11.16 -9.01 -17.73
N PHE A 948 -10.07 -8.90 -16.99
CA PHE A 948 -9.71 -7.66 -16.33
C PHE A 948 -8.85 -6.81 -17.26
N LYS A 949 -9.14 -5.50 -17.31
CA LYS A 949 -8.30 -4.49 -17.97
C LYS A 949 -8.05 -3.38 -16.97
N ASN A 950 -6.86 -2.80 -16.86
CA ASN A 950 -6.75 -1.62 -15.98
C ASN A 950 -7.36 -0.36 -16.60
N GLU A 951 -7.54 0.65 -15.75
CA GLU A 951 -7.78 2.02 -16.18
C GLU A 951 -6.60 2.57 -17.00
N LEU A 952 -6.92 3.27 -18.09
CA LEU A 952 -5.93 3.91 -18.96
C LEU A 952 -5.03 4.90 -18.21
N LYS A 953 -5.50 5.51 -17.12
CA LYS A 953 -4.72 6.47 -16.32
C LYS A 953 -3.40 5.88 -15.82
N TRP A 954 -3.39 4.59 -15.44
CA TRP A 954 -2.17 3.93 -14.96
C TRP A 954 -1.13 3.85 -16.07
N TRP A 955 -1.56 3.44 -17.27
CA TRP A 955 -0.71 3.46 -18.46
C TRP A 955 -0.15 4.85 -18.76
N ILE A 956 -0.97 5.90 -18.63
CA ILE A 956 -0.52 7.28 -18.81
C ILE A 956 0.56 7.64 -17.79
N TYR A 957 0.40 7.29 -16.51
CA TYR A 957 1.39 7.60 -15.48
C TYR A 957 2.73 6.90 -15.74
N HIS A 958 2.68 5.62 -16.11
CA HIS A 958 3.87 4.86 -16.48
C HIS A 958 4.53 5.41 -17.75
N LEU A 959 3.74 5.77 -18.76
CA LEU A 959 4.23 6.33 -20.02
C LEU A 959 4.88 7.70 -19.82
N VAL A 960 4.27 8.59 -19.03
CA VAL A 960 4.84 9.91 -18.70
C VAL A 960 6.15 9.75 -17.95
N SER A 961 6.22 8.84 -16.99
CA SER A 961 7.46 8.55 -16.26
C SER A 961 8.54 7.98 -17.18
N ALA A 962 8.21 6.98 -18.00
CA ALA A 962 9.15 6.37 -18.95
C ALA A 962 9.64 7.37 -20.01
N ALA A 963 8.73 8.16 -20.59
CA ALA A 963 9.07 9.22 -21.54
C ALA A 963 9.98 10.25 -20.88
N THR A 964 9.65 10.73 -19.67
CA THR A 964 10.51 11.67 -18.93
C THR A 964 11.90 11.08 -18.71
N LEU A 965 12.00 9.82 -18.29
CA LEU A 965 13.29 9.14 -18.10
C LEU A 965 14.09 9.10 -19.41
N VAL A 966 13.47 8.70 -20.51
CA VAL A 966 14.12 8.61 -21.83
C VAL A 966 14.60 9.99 -22.31
N PHE A 967 13.78 11.04 -22.17
CA PHE A 967 14.16 12.41 -22.52
C PHE A 967 15.31 12.93 -21.65
N LEU A 968 15.31 12.61 -20.35
CA LEU A 968 16.41 12.96 -19.46
C LEU A 968 17.68 12.20 -19.82
N LEU A 969 17.61 10.91 -20.14
CA LEU A 969 18.76 10.12 -20.57
C LEU A 969 19.35 10.65 -21.88
N ASP A 970 18.53 11.00 -22.88
CA ASP A 970 18.99 11.66 -24.10
C ASP A 970 19.67 13.00 -23.78
N LYS A 971 19.08 13.80 -22.88
CA LYS A 971 19.69 15.07 -22.44
C LYS A 971 21.03 14.88 -21.72
N ILE A 972 21.17 13.84 -20.92
CA ILE A 972 22.37 13.52 -20.14
C ILE A 972 23.48 12.99 -21.05
N LEU A 973 23.17 12.01 -21.91
CA LEU A 973 24.15 11.25 -22.68
C LEU A 973 24.55 11.92 -24.00
N THR A 974 23.61 12.56 -24.69
CA THR A 974 23.80 13.06 -26.08
C THR A 974 23.61 14.58 -26.20
N ASN A 975 23.34 15.23 -25.06
CA ASN A 975 22.93 16.64 -25.00
C ASN A 975 21.59 16.91 -25.72
N GLY A 976 20.72 15.91 -25.78
CA GLY A 976 19.37 16.02 -26.33
C GLY A 976 19.32 15.88 -27.85
N PHE A 977 20.28 15.20 -28.46
CA PHE A 977 20.42 15.13 -29.91
C PHE A 977 19.26 14.37 -30.56
N PHE A 978 18.84 13.25 -29.98
CA PHE A 978 17.89 12.35 -30.64
C PHE A 978 16.42 12.74 -30.41
N LEU A 979 16.06 13.23 -29.23
CA LEU A 979 14.66 13.47 -28.85
C LEU A 979 14.41 14.92 -28.47
N VAL A 980 15.18 15.45 -27.52
CA VAL A 980 14.89 16.79 -26.94
C VAL A 980 14.95 17.90 -28.00
N LYS A 981 16.02 17.95 -28.81
CA LYS A 981 16.21 18.99 -29.83
C LYS A 981 15.16 18.89 -30.94
N PRO A 982 14.91 17.72 -31.57
CA PRO A 982 13.81 17.57 -32.52
C PRO A 982 12.44 17.96 -31.97
N SER A 983 12.07 17.45 -30.78
CA SER A 983 10.77 17.78 -30.16
C SER A 983 10.62 19.27 -29.84
N SER A 984 11.69 19.93 -29.38
CA SER A 984 11.66 21.38 -29.11
C SER A 984 11.41 22.21 -30.38
N LYS A 985 11.98 21.79 -31.52
CA LYS A 985 11.71 22.44 -32.82
C LYS A 985 10.27 22.27 -33.25
N ILE A 986 9.70 21.08 -33.08
CA ILE A 986 8.29 20.78 -33.40
C ILE A 986 7.36 21.60 -32.48
N LEU A 987 7.63 21.63 -31.17
CA LEU A 987 6.83 22.39 -30.22
C LEU A 987 6.84 23.90 -30.54
N LEU A 988 8.01 24.46 -30.91
CA LEU A 988 8.11 25.85 -31.35
C LEU A 988 7.34 26.13 -32.66
N LEU A 989 7.21 25.14 -33.55
CA LEU A 989 6.38 25.27 -34.75
C LEU A 989 4.88 25.26 -34.40
N ILE A 990 4.47 24.47 -33.41
CA ILE A 990 3.08 24.38 -32.92
C ILE A 990 2.67 25.61 -32.10
N LEU A 991 3.58 26.17 -31.29
CA LEU A 991 3.32 27.34 -30.44
C LEU A 991 3.53 28.70 -31.13
N LYS A 992 4.13 28.71 -32.33
CA LYS A 992 4.29 29.92 -33.15
C LYS A 992 2.98 30.68 -33.43
N PRO A 993 1.84 30.02 -33.70
CA PRO A 993 0.55 30.69 -33.90
C PRO A 993 -0.01 31.35 -32.63
N THR A 994 0.10 30.70 -31.46
CA THR A 994 -0.40 31.24 -30.19
C THR A 994 0.45 32.41 -29.68
N ALA A 995 1.77 32.39 -29.90
CA ALA A 995 2.63 33.54 -29.60
C ALA A 995 2.32 34.77 -30.48
N ARG A 996 1.98 34.56 -31.77
CA ARG A 996 1.51 35.64 -32.66
C ARG A 996 0.12 36.17 -32.30
N TRP A 997 -0.71 35.33 -31.68
CA TRP A 997 -2.05 35.71 -31.23
C TRP A 997 -1.97 36.62 -29.99
N TRP A 998 -1.13 36.28 -29.00
CA TRP A 998 -0.86 37.13 -27.84
C TRP A 998 -0.18 38.46 -28.20
N GLN A 999 0.76 38.47 -29.17
CA GLN A 999 1.36 39.71 -29.66
C GLN A 999 0.36 40.64 -30.38
N ARG A 1000 -0.72 40.09 -30.96
CA ARG A 1000 -1.79 40.89 -31.59
C ARG A 1000 -2.79 41.47 -30.60
N GLU A 1001 -2.91 40.91 -29.39
CA GLU A 1001 -3.74 41.47 -28.32
C GLU A 1001 -3.01 42.56 -27.51
N GLU A 1002 -1.67 42.57 -27.49
CA GLU A 1002 -0.89 43.66 -26.88
C GLU A 1002 -0.69 44.88 -27.81
N GLU A 1003 -0.94 44.72 -29.11
CA GLU A 1003 -0.89 45.78 -30.13
C GLU A 1003 -2.26 46.38 -30.47
N ALA A 1004 -3.34 45.97 -29.79
CA ALA A 1004 -4.70 46.52 -29.88
C ALA A 1004 -5.10 47.18 -28.55
#